data_AF-A0A835R927-F1
#
_entry.id   AF-A0A835R927-F1
#
_cell.length_a   1.000
_cell.length_b   1.000
_cell.length_c   1.000
_cell.angle_alpha   90.00
_cell.angle_beta   90.00
_cell.angle_gamma   90.00
#
_symmetry.space_group_name_H-M   'P 1'
#
loop_
_entity.id
_entity.type
_entity.pdbx_description
1 polymer ?
#
loop_
_entity_poly.entity_id
_entity_poly.type
_entity_poly.pdbx_seq_one_letter_code
_entity_poly.pdbx_strand_id
1 'polypeptide(L)'
;MDAKKMAACVLLLVAFSLLSSSFVTSTQVSYNGRAIVINGQRRVLFSGSIHYPRSTPEMWPELIRKAKEGGLDAIETYVFWNAHEPQRRQYNFDGNLDIVRFIKEIQNAGLYAVVRIGPYVCAEWDYGGLPAWLRHVPGLQMRTNNQPFENEMKTFTTLIVDMFKNERLLAPQGGPIILTQIENEYGNIQDPYGDDGKLYIKWCALFAESLNVGVPWVMCQQSDAPSPMINTCNGFYCNDFAPNNVGSPKMWTENWTGWFKAWDKPDPHRLAQDLAFAVARFFQSSGTFQNYYMYHGGTNFGRSSGGPYVTTTYDYDAPLDEYGNIRQPKWGHLKELHLSIKKMENALTYGSAKTTELGNGLSATKFSGTGVVPGCLLANKNTTADATMEFEGTKYFLPAWSISVLPDCKQEVYNTAKVNVQTSIMVKKQNQAEDESKGLVWSWRRENLTAPLLGLDADFTVNKLNEQVLSTADASSEYAQNGQYAFVFEKEVNFQAGRNNISLLSATVGLQNYGAFYELMPTGIAGGPVQLIGNKNDNIDLSSNNWSYKIGLIGEKQQVYLDNSTSAWKSTGMLPTKLPFTWYKTTFQAPLGSDTVVVDLLGMGKGAAWVNGQNIGRFWPNYNASQDGCHPCDYRGTFQSDSCQTGCGEPAQRWYHVPRSFLKSGEPNTLVLFEEAGGDPNQVNFQTVTVGTMCANVTEGKTLTLSCEGSHSIDDVEFASFGDPEGECGSFEVGSCDADGVLALVKQEIDRNLLSQIRVPWSTQQELVLIRNTEGRKLSLVYLQSNGRQAFLLLPFEDRLCVRLQSLLPFPESSPTIPLSWLTHAVQLLSSILADAAEHFSDHSLSPSDRSAIVAYLDPTIRLLDACNSISSAAERHLSDLLRLRLAISHLSLCDVLPPLSERVHRARRLLSEWENRGAGEEVSGLIPPPSPRGTLSAVQSVIYAVEAVSCLVIAAVASVFGGVGSGALQEIPSEVEAIEWRVRKLSAFIDGAKDGEDAARMRSALLGVERAEEKLTADLENLSKALDGMFRSAMHIRSAALQILRVDQQNV
;
A
#
# COMPACT_ATOMS: atom_id res chain seq x y z
N MET A 1 -48.71 40.44 -9.84
CA MET A 1 -48.47 39.56 -11.01
C MET A 1 -49.52 38.47 -11.00
N ASP A 2 -50.15 38.26 -12.16
CA ASP A 2 -51.37 37.47 -12.34
C ASP A 2 -51.11 35.97 -12.12
N ALA A 3 -51.88 35.31 -11.26
CA ALA A 3 -51.68 33.91 -10.87
C ALA A 3 -51.69 32.95 -12.08
N LYS A 4 -52.40 33.33 -13.16
CA LYS A 4 -52.41 32.60 -14.44
C LYS A 4 -51.06 32.65 -15.18
N LYS A 5 -50.30 33.74 -15.06
CA LYS A 5 -48.96 33.86 -15.67
C LYS A 5 -47.92 33.03 -14.92
N MET A 6 -48.07 32.91 -13.60
CA MET A 6 -47.18 32.10 -12.76
C MET A 6 -47.39 30.60 -13.01
N ALA A 7 -48.66 30.16 -13.14
CA ALA A 7 -48.98 28.79 -13.51
C ALA A 7 -48.48 28.43 -14.93
N ALA A 8 -48.58 29.35 -15.89
CA ALA A 8 -48.05 29.17 -17.24
C ALA A 8 -46.52 29.07 -17.26
N CYS A 9 -45.81 29.88 -16.47
CA CYS A 9 -44.35 29.80 -16.34
C CYS A 9 -43.90 28.49 -15.68
N VAL A 10 -44.62 28.01 -14.66
CA VAL A 10 -44.32 26.72 -14.02
C VAL A 10 -44.60 25.55 -14.97
N LEU A 11 -45.69 25.58 -15.73
CA LEU A 11 -45.98 24.59 -16.76
C LEU A 11 -44.97 24.61 -17.90
N LEU A 12 -44.49 25.78 -18.32
CA LEU A 12 -43.41 25.93 -19.30
C LEU A 12 -42.08 25.42 -18.75
N LEU A 13 -41.73 25.68 -17.50
CA LEU A 13 -40.51 25.16 -16.85
C LEU A 13 -40.57 23.64 -16.66
N VAL A 14 -41.73 23.09 -16.29
CA VAL A 14 -41.97 21.65 -16.19
C VAL A 14 -41.95 20.99 -17.56
N ALA A 15 -42.55 21.61 -18.58
CA ALA A 15 -42.46 21.13 -19.96
C ALA A 15 -41.04 21.21 -20.51
N PHE A 16 -40.28 22.27 -20.20
CA PHE A 16 -38.89 22.43 -20.62
C PHE A 16 -37.95 21.44 -19.91
N SER A 17 -38.21 21.11 -18.64
CA SER A 17 -37.49 20.09 -17.88
C SER A 17 -37.88 18.65 -18.26
N LEU A 18 -39.12 18.43 -18.71
CA LEU A 18 -39.56 17.16 -19.32
C LEU A 18 -39.06 17.00 -20.77
N LEU A 19 -38.89 18.10 -21.52
CA LEU A 19 -38.31 18.09 -22.87
C LEU A 19 -36.77 17.97 -22.85
N SER A 20 -36.09 18.48 -21.81
CA SER A 20 -34.63 18.33 -21.68
C SER A 20 -34.19 16.99 -21.09
N SER A 21 -35.11 16.17 -20.57
CA SER A 21 -34.82 14.84 -20.00
C SER A 21 -35.04 13.67 -20.97
N SER A 22 -35.32 13.94 -22.26
CA SER A 22 -35.62 12.88 -23.25
C SER A 22 -34.83 12.98 -24.58
N PHE A 23 -33.77 13.76 -24.64
CA PHE A 23 -32.82 13.61 -25.76
C PHE A 23 -31.82 12.51 -25.40
N VAL A 24 -32.04 11.31 -25.92
CA VAL A 24 -30.97 10.31 -26.06
C VAL A 24 -29.96 10.92 -27.02
N THR A 25 -28.95 11.62 -26.48
CA THR A 25 -27.87 12.19 -27.29
C THR A 25 -26.99 11.05 -27.74
N SER A 26 -27.13 10.63 -29.01
CA SER A 26 -26.21 9.72 -29.68
C SER A 26 -24.77 10.19 -29.47
N THR A 27 -23.93 9.39 -28.79
CA THR A 27 -22.50 9.68 -28.66
C THR A 27 -21.79 9.19 -29.91
N GLN A 28 -21.18 10.12 -30.66
CA GLN A 28 -20.41 9.76 -31.84
C GLN A 28 -18.98 9.40 -31.44
N VAL A 29 -18.54 8.20 -31.82
CA VAL A 29 -17.18 7.72 -31.59
C VAL A 29 -16.49 7.46 -32.92
N SER A 30 -15.31 8.03 -33.10
CA SER A 30 -14.43 7.79 -34.24
C SER A 30 -12.97 7.88 -33.78
N TYR A 31 -12.02 7.91 -34.71
CA TYR A 31 -10.61 8.08 -34.40
C TYR A 31 -9.87 8.77 -35.55
N ASN A 32 -8.65 9.20 -35.27
CA ASN A 32 -7.68 9.63 -36.28
C ASN A 32 -6.27 9.20 -35.82
N GLY A 33 -5.23 9.57 -36.58
CA GLY A 33 -3.84 9.23 -36.30
C GLY A 33 -3.27 9.81 -34.99
N ARG A 34 -4.10 10.40 -34.12
CA ARG A 34 -3.70 10.93 -32.81
C ARG A 34 -4.46 10.29 -31.66
N ALA A 35 -5.78 10.25 -31.73
CA ALA A 35 -6.61 9.81 -30.60
C ALA A 35 -7.97 9.25 -31.05
N ILE A 36 -8.63 8.56 -30.12
CA ILE A 36 -10.08 8.36 -30.16
C ILE A 36 -10.75 9.75 -30.08
N VAL A 37 -11.79 9.94 -30.89
CA VAL A 37 -12.58 11.16 -31.00
C VAL A 37 -13.99 10.85 -30.50
N ILE A 38 -14.41 11.50 -29.42
CA ILE A 38 -15.74 11.35 -28.84
C ILE A 38 -16.46 12.70 -28.97
N ASN A 39 -17.60 12.72 -29.65
CA ASN A 39 -18.38 13.92 -29.94
C ASN A 39 -17.53 15.06 -30.55
N GLY A 40 -16.66 14.70 -31.50
CA GLY A 40 -15.76 15.64 -32.19
C GLY A 40 -14.52 16.07 -31.39
N GLN A 41 -14.37 15.65 -30.12
CA GLN A 41 -13.24 15.98 -29.27
C GLN A 41 -12.25 14.82 -29.19
N ARG A 42 -10.97 15.08 -29.46
CA ARG A 42 -9.90 14.09 -29.23
C ARG A 42 -9.70 13.90 -27.73
N ARG A 43 -9.62 12.65 -27.28
CA ARG A 43 -9.54 12.33 -25.85
C ARG A 43 -8.23 11.64 -25.49
N VAL A 44 -7.71 11.96 -24.32
CA VAL A 44 -6.80 11.07 -23.59
C VAL A 44 -7.68 10.17 -22.72
N LEU A 45 -7.53 8.85 -22.81
CA LEU A 45 -8.39 7.90 -22.10
C LEU A 45 -7.57 6.99 -21.19
N PHE A 46 -7.94 6.97 -19.91
CA PHE A 46 -7.51 5.94 -18.96
C PHE A 46 -8.62 4.89 -18.82
N SER A 47 -8.25 3.64 -19.02
CA SER A 47 -9.14 2.48 -18.89
C SER A 47 -8.57 1.50 -17.86
N GLY A 48 -9.40 0.61 -17.34
CA GLY A 48 -8.98 -0.43 -16.42
C GLY A 48 -9.84 -1.67 -16.54
N SER A 49 -9.18 -2.83 -16.53
CA SER A 49 -9.85 -4.11 -16.71
C SER A 49 -10.52 -4.56 -15.41
N ILE A 50 -11.82 -4.86 -15.50
CA ILE A 50 -12.61 -5.48 -14.45
C ILE A 50 -13.43 -6.58 -15.10
N HIS A 51 -13.09 -7.85 -14.84
CA HIS A 51 -13.81 -8.98 -15.43
C HIS A 51 -15.05 -9.31 -14.59
N TYR A 52 -16.23 -9.09 -15.16
CA TYR A 52 -17.50 -9.28 -14.44
C TYR A 52 -17.67 -10.67 -13.80
N PRO A 53 -17.23 -11.81 -14.37
CA PRO A 53 -17.39 -13.11 -13.71
C PRO A 53 -16.44 -13.34 -12.55
N ARG A 54 -15.35 -12.56 -12.43
CA ARG A 54 -14.35 -12.66 -11.35
C ARG A 54 -14.74 -11.88 -10.08
N SER A 55 -15.93 -11.28 -10.08
CA SER A 55 -16.54 -10.59 -8.94
C SER A 55 -18.04 -10.85 -8.93
N THR A 56 -18.73 -10.52 -7.83
CA THR A 56 -20.19 -10.71 -7.74
C THR A 56 -20.94 -9.48 -8.22
N PRO A 57 -22.21 -9.60 -8.66
CA PRO A 57 -23.03 -8.46 -9.06
C PRO A 57 -23.19 -7.39 -7.97
N GLU A 58 -23.10 -7.79 -6.70
CA GLU A 58 -23.14 -6.87 -5.56
C GLU A 58 -21.85 -6.06 -5.39
N MET A 59 -20.71 -6.58 -5.87
CA MET A 59 -19.42 -5.87 -5.85
C MET A 59 -19.28 -4.87 -7.00
N TRP A 60 -19.89 -5.13 -8.17
CA TRP A 60 -19.65 -4.32 -9.37
C TRP A 60 -19.86 -2.81 -9.17
N PRO A 61 -20.95 -2.31 -8.56
CA PRO A 61 -21.14 -0.87 -8.40
C PRO A 61 -20.00 -0.21 -7.61
N GLU A 62 -19.52 -0.89 -6.57
CA GLU A 62 -18.45 -0.38 -5.70
C GLU A 62 -17.08 -0.43 -6.39
N LEU A 63 -16.78 -1.52 -7.11
CA LEU A 63 -15.56 -1.64 -7.92
C LEU A 63 -15.50 -0.54 -8.99
N ILE A 64 -16.60 -0.32 -9.72
CA ILE A 64 -16.73 0.70 -10.77
C ILE A 64 -16.64 2.10 -10.17
N ARG A 65 -17.25 2.34 -9.00
CA ARG A 65 -17.13 3.61 -8.27
C ARG A 65 -15.67 3.91 -7.89
N LYS A 66 -14.97 2.94 -7.29
CA LYS A 66 -13.55 3.06 -6.93
C LYS A 66 -12.66 3.28 -8.16
N ALA A 67 -12.99 2.65 -9.28
CA ALA A 67 -12.30 2.87 -10.54
C ALA A 67 -12.51 4.29 -11.10
N LYS A 68 -13.74 4.80 -11.08
CA LYS A 68 -14.05 6.20 -11.42
C LYS A 68 -13.30 7.18 -10.52
N GLU A 69 -13.32 6.95 -9.21
CA GLU A 69 -12.64 7.79 -8.23
C GLU A 69 -11.12 7.73 -8.33
N GLY A 70 -10.60 6.61 -8.86
CA GLY A 70 -9.20 6.44 -9.24
C GLY A 70 -8.82 7.20 -10.51
N GLY A 71 -9.78 7.83 -11.21
CA GLY A 71 -9.54 8.67 -12.37
C GLY A 71 -9.63 7.96 -13.72
N LEU A 72 -10.22 6.76 -13.77
CA LEU A 72 -10.51 6.09 -15.04
C LEU A 72 -11.64 6.79 -15.80
N ASP A 73 -11.54 6.81 -17.13
CA ASP A 73 -12.60 7.24 -18.05
C ASP A 73 -13.44 6.05 -18.56
N ALA A 74 -12.86 4.85 -18.56
CA ALA A 74 -13.49 3.65 -19.08
C ALA A 74 -13.18 2.39 -18.25
N ILE A 75 -14.07 1.40 -18.33
CA ILE A 75 -13.83 0.04 -17.84
C ILE A 75 -13.70 -0.89 -19.04
N GLU A 76 -12.66 -1.72 -19.03
CA GLU A 76 -12.45 -2.78 -20.01
C GLU A 76 -12.90 -4.13 -19.45
N THR A 77 -13.53 -4.96 -20.28
CA THR A 77 -13.78 -6.37 -19.93
C THR A 77 -13.78 -7.27 -21.16
N TYR A 78 -13.31 -8.50 -20.97
CA TYR A 78 -13.54 -9.60 -21.90
C TYR A 78 -14.98 -10.12 -21.87
N VAL A 79 -15.36 -10.89 -22.89
CA VAL A 79 -16.57 -11.73 -22.89
C VAL A 79 -16.18 -13.21 -22.87
N PHE A 80 -16.68 -13.97 -21.90
CA PHE A 80 -16.21 -15.35 -21.63
C PHE A 80 -17.16 -16.39 -22.25
N TRP A 81 -16.87 -16.81 -23.48
CA TRP A 81 -17.78 -17.68 -24.26
C TRP A 81 -18.08 -19.01 -23.57
N ASN A 82 -17.08 -19.71 -23.03
CA ASN A 82 -17.27 -20.97 -22.30
C ASN A 82 -18.24 -20.86 -21.11
N ALA A 83 -18.22 -19.72 -20.40
CA ALA A 83 -19.10 -19.46 -19.28
C ALA A 83 -20.53 -19.14 -19.75
N HIS A 84 -20.65 -18.41 -20.85
CA HIS A 84 -21.95 -18.05 -21.44
C HIS A 84 -22.60 -19.17 -22.25
N GLU A 85 -21.85 -20.12 -22.79
CA GLU A 85 -22.37 -21.27 -23.56
C GLU A 85 -21.73 -22.58 -23.07
N PRO A 86 -21.97 -22.99 -21.81
CA PRO A 86 -21.35 -24.18 -21.21
C PRO A 86 -21.73 -25.47 -21.96
N GLN A 87 -22.90 -25.48 -22.61
CA GLN A 87 -23.30 -26.48 -23.58
C GLN A 87 -23.72 -25.79 -24.87
N ARG A 88 -23.43 -26.42 -26.01
CA ARG A 88 -23.73 -25.86 -27.33
C ARG A 88 -25.20 -25.44 -27.43
N ARG A 89 -25.41 -24.14 -27.71
CA ARG A 89 -26.68 -23.40 -27.83
C ARG A 89 -27.51 -23.30 -26.55
N GLN A 90 -26.93 -23.59 -25.39
CA GLN A 90 -27.55 -23.32 -24.09
C GLN A 90 -26.79 -22.19 -23.41
N TYR A 91 -27.43 -21.02 -23.37
CA TYR A 91 -26.80 -19.80 -22.90
C TYR A 91 -27.09 -19.49 -21.44
N ASN A 92 -26.11 -18.90 -20.74
CA ASN A 92 -26.27 -18.40 -19.38
C ASN A 92 -25.78 -16.94 -19.29
N PHE A 93 -26.69 -16.05 -18.88
CA PHE A 93 -26.42 -14.63 -18.61
C PHE A 93 -26.96 -14.22 -17.23
N ASP A 94 -27.14 -15.17 -16.32
CA ASP A 94 -27.64 -14.92 -14.96
C ASP A 94 -26.50 -14.61 -13.99
N GLY A 95 -26.84 -13.96 -12.86
CA GLY A 95 -25.91 -13.75 -11.75
C GLY A 95 -24.66 -12.96 -12.18
N ASN A 96 -23.47 -13.49 -11.86
CA ASN A 96 -22.20 -12.87 -12.25
C ASN A 96 -21.86 -13.01 -13.74
N LEU A 97 -22.74 -13.61 -14.56
CA LEU A 97 -22.64 -13.64 -16.02
C LEU A 97 -23.60 -12.64 -16.70
N ASP A 98 -24.28 -11.78 -15.94
CA ASP A 98 -25.12 -10.73 -16.51
C ASP A 98 -24.27 -9.55 -17.03
N ILE A 99 -23.70 -9.74 -18.22
CA ILE A 99 -22.88 -8.73 -18.90
C ILE A 99 -23.68 -7.44 -19.22
N VAL A 100 -24.97 -7.56 -19.50
CA VAL A 100 -25.83 -6.40 -19.79
C VAL A 100 -25.95 -5.54 -18.54
N ARG A 101 -26.23 -6.14 -17.38
CA ARG A 101 -26.24 -5.43 -16.10
C ARG A 101 -24.88 -4.81 -15.81
N PHE A 102 -23.79 -5.55 -15.96
CA PHE A 102 -22.45 -5.02 -15.72
C PHE A 102 -22.14 -3.76 -16.56
N ILE A 103 -22.44 -3.78 -17.87
CA ILE A 103 -22.26 -2.62 -18.75
C ILE A 103 -23.19 -1.46 -18.36
N LYS A 104 -24.42 -1.75 -17.93
CA LYS A 104 -25.33 -0.72 -17.39
C LYS A 104 -24.80 -0.10 -16.10
N GLU A 105 -24.13 -0.86 -15.23
CA GLU A 105 -23.49 -0.28 -14.03
C GLU A 105 -22.33 0.67 -14.41
N ILE A 106 -21.56 0.33 -15.44
CA ILE A 106 -20.53 1.24 -16.01
C ILE A 106 -21.19 2.54 -16.51
N GLN A 107 -22.30 2.42 -17.24
CA GLN A 107 -23.07 3.57 -17.72
C GLN A 107 -23.64 4.42 -16.58
N ASN A 108 -24.19 3.79 -15.54
CA ASN A 108 -24.75 4.46 -14.36
C ASN A 108 -23.68 5.24 -13.61
N ALA A 109 -22.45 4.71 -13.55
CA ALA A 109 -21.31 5.43 -13.01
C ALA A 109 -20.85 6.59 -13.92
N GLY A 110 -21.32 6.69 -15.15
CA GLY A 110 -20.91 7.72 -16.12
C GLY A 110 -19.53 7.47 -16.71
N LEU A 111 -19.08 6.22 -16.74
CA LEU A 111 -17.87 5.78 -17.42
C LEU A 111 -18.20 5.22 -18.81
N TYR A 112 -17.20 5.17 -19.68
CA TYR A 112 -17.29 4.41 -20.93
C TYR A 112 -16.97 2.93 -20.73
N ALA A 113 -17.34 2.09 -21.69
CA ALA A 113 -17.01 0.68 -21.73
C ALA A 113 -16.14 0.35 -22.94
N VAL A 114 -15.13 -0.48 -22.72
CA VAL A 114 -14.33 -1.15 -23.74
C VAL A 114 -14.63 -2.64 -23.66
N VAL A 115 -15.25 -3.21 -24.69
CA VAL A 115 -15.70 -4.60 -24.63
C VAL A 115 -14.88 -5.46 -25.58
N ARG A 116 -14.02 -6.29 -25.00
CA ARG A 116 -13.16 -7.22 -25.74
C ARG A 116 -13.92 -8.53 -25.96
N ILE A 117 -14.66 -8.59 -27.06
CA ILE A 117 -15.60 -9.69 -27.31
C ILE A 117 -14.86 -11.01 -27.54
N GLY A 118 -13.65 -10.98 -28.11
CA GLY A 118 -12.86 -12.18 -28.40
C GLY A 118 -13.33 -12.88 -29.67
N PRO A 119 -13.87 -14.13 -29.62
CA PRO A 119 -14.30 -14.84 -28.42
C PRO A 119 -13.23 -15.74 -27.79
N TYR A 120 -12.06 -15.88 -28.42
CA TYR A 120 -10.84 -16.25 -27.69
C TYR A 120 -10.33 -15.03 -26.93
N VAL A 121 -10.06 -15.19 -25.64
CA VAL A 121 -9.68 -14.09 -24.73
C VAL A 121 -8.37 -14.31 -23.97
N CYS A 122 -7.76 -15.51 -24.03
CA CYS A 122 -6.63 -15.89 -23.19
C CYS A 122 -6.95 -15.74 -21.69
N ALA A 123 -6.74 -14.54 -21.14
CA ALA A 123 -7.18 -14.02 -19.84
C ALA A 123 -6.82 -14.85 -18.60
N GLU A 124 -5.84 -15.76 -18.72
CA GLU A 124 -5.61 -16.85 -17.75
C GLU A 124 -6.92 -17.55 -17.39
N TRP A 125 -7.81 -17.64 -18.39
CA TRP A 125 -9.13 -18.19 -18.26
C TRP A 125 -9.20 -19.57 -18.91
N ASP A 126 -9.99 -20.46 -18.32
CA ASP A 126 -10.14 -21.85 -18.74
C ASP A 126 -10.35 -21.95 -20.26
N TYR A 127 -9.47 -22.69 -20.92
CA TYR A 127 -9.46 -22.91 -22.37
C TYR A 127 -9.47 -21.62 -23.22
N GLY A 128 -8.90 -20.54 -22.69
CA GLY A 128 -8.83 -19.23 -23.36
C GLY A 128 -10.20 -18.60 -23.58
N GLY A 129 -11.21 -19.01 -22.80
CA GLY A 129 -12.61 -18.60 -22.94
C GLY A 129 -13.38 -19.35 -24.01
N LEU A 130 -12.76 -20.26 -24.78
CA LEU A 130 -13.47 -21.08 -25.76
C LEU A 130 -14.22 -22.23 -25.06
N PRO A 131 -15.45 -22.58 -25.45
CA PRO A 131 -16.11 -23.74 -24.89
C PRO A 131 -15.43 -25.06 -25.28
N ALA A 132 -15.18 -25.93 -24.31
CA ALA A 132 -14.55 -27.23 -24.53
C ALA A 132 -15.31 -28.14 -25.53
N TRP A 133 -16.64 -27.97 -25.66
CA TRP A 133 -17.45 -28.74 -26.62
C TRP A 133 -17.09 -28.45 -28.08
N LEU A 134 -16.42 -27.32 -28.39
CA LEU A 134 -15.92 -27.02 -29.74
C LEU A 134 -14.97 -28.11 -30.25
N ARG A 135 -14.20 -28.73 -29.35
CA ARG A 135 -13.24 -29.81 -29.67
C ARG A 135 -13.90 -31.03 -30.34
N HIS A 136 -15.20 -31.22 -30.12
CA HIS A 136 -15.97 -32.35 -30.62
C HIS A 136 -16.81 -32.02 -31.87
N VAL A 137 -16.72 -30.79 -32.38
CA VAL A 137 -17.36 -30.42 -33.64
C VAL A 137 -16.57 -31.04 -34.80
N PRO A 138 -17.18 -31.86 -35.68
CA PRO A 138 -16.46 -32.54 -36.75
C PRO A 138 -15.71 -31.57 -37.66
N GLY A 139 -14.41 -31.82 -37.86
CA GLY A 139 -13.54 -31.02 -38.74
C GLY A 139 -13.19 -29.62 -38.22
N LEU A 140 -13.54 -29.29 -36.97
CA LEU A 140 -13.23 -27.99 -36.37
C LEU A 140 -11.75 -27.90 -35.99
N GLN A 141 -11.12 -26.80 -36.40
CA GLN A 141 -9.79 -26.38 -35.93
C GLN A 141 -9.90 -24.96 -35.41
N MET A 142 -9.40 -24.71 -34.20
CA MET A 142 -9.62 -23.44 -33.53
C MET A 142 -8.70 -22.36 -34.09
N ARG A 143 -9.20 -21.12 -34.14
CA ARG A 143 -8.41 -19.91 -34.44
C ARG A 143 -7.62 -20.00 -35.76
N THR A 144 -8.24 -20.56 -36.79
CA THR A 144 -7.67 -20.63 -38.13
C THR A 144 -8.78 -20.54 -39.17
N ASN A 145 -8.42 -20.47 -40.45
CA ASN A 145 -9.34 -20.40 -41.58
C ASN A 145 -10.07 -21.75 -41.74
N ASN A 146 -11.07 -21.96 -40.89
CA ASN A 146 -11.77 -23.22 -40.72
C ASN A 146 -13.27 -22.93 -40.60
N GLN A 147 -14.02 -23.30 -41.64
CA GLN A 147 -15.44 -22.96 -41.75
C GLN A 147 -16.28 -23.41 -40.53
N PRO A 148 -16.10 -24.62 -39.96
CA PRO A 148 -16.79 -24.99 -38.72
C PRO A 148 -16.51 -24.02 -37.56
N PHE A 149 -15.25 -23.68 -37.30
CA PHE A 149 -14.89 -22.74 -36.23
C PHE A 149 -15.44 -21.34 -36.47
N GLU A 150 -15.26 -20.82 -37.68
CA GLU A 150 -15.76 -19.51 -38.10
C GLU A 150 -17.28 -19.40 -37.95
N ASN A 151 -18.03 -20.46 -38.25
CA ASN A 151 -19.49 -20.50 -38.05
C ASN A 151 -19.90 -20.44 -36.57
N GLU A 152 -19.17 -21.14 -35.70
CA GLU A 152 -19.41 -21.13 -34.25
C GLU A 152 -19.06 -19.76 -33.65
N MET A 153 -17.88 -19.23 -33.97
CA MET A 153 -17.45 -17.87 -33.58
C MET A 153 -18.44 -16.83 -34.08
N LYS A 154 -18.87 -16.91 -35.35
CA LYS A 154 -19.87 -16.02 -35.91
C LYS A 154 -21.18 -16.06 -35.13
N THR A 155 -21.64 -17.24 -34.77
CA THR A 155 -22.90 -17.40 -34.03
C THR A 155 -22.82 -16.72 -32.67
N PHE A 156 -21.80 -17.01 -31.88
CA PHE A 156 -21.66 -16.44 -30.54
C PHE A 156 -21.38 -14.93 -30.55
N THR A 157 -20.44 -14.47 -31.37
CA THR A 157 -20.12 -13.04 -31.45
C THR A 157 -21.32 -12.21 -31.96
N THR A 158 -22.10 -12.74 -32.91
CA THR A 158 -23.34 -12.07 -33.37
C THR A 158 -24.37 -11.98 -32.24
N LEU A 159 -24.55 -13.05 -31.47
CA LEU A 159 -25.46 -13.05 -30.30
C LEU A 159 -25.09 -11.93 -29.31
N ILE A 160 -23.82 -11.82 -28.94
CA ILE A 160 -23.34 -10.79 -28.00
C ILE A 160 -23.55 -9.38 -28.56
N VAL A 161 -23.21 -9.15 -29.84
CA VAL A 161 -23.43 -7.84 -30.47
C VAL A 161 -24.92 -7.50 -30.57
N ASP A 162 -25.77 -8.46 -30.93
CA ASP A 162 -27.21 -8.23 -31.01
C ASP A 162 -27.81 -7.94 -29.62
N MET A 163 -27.33 -8.60 -28.56
CA MET A 163 -27.68 -8.23 -27.18
C MET A 163 -27.32 -6.77 -26.88
N PHE A 164 -26.10 -6.34 -27.20
CA PHE A 164 -25.69 -4.95 -26.97
C PHE A 164 -26.53 -3.95 -27.78
N LYS A 165 -26.87 -4.28 -29.03
CA LYS A 165 -27.74 -3.43 -29.87
C LYS A 165 -29.16 -3.33 -29.33
N ASN A 166 -29.74 -4.46 -28.91
CA ASN A 166 -31.10 -4.53 -28.39
C ASN A 166 -31.23 -3.73 -27.08
N GLU A 167 -30.21 -3.83 -26.23
CA GLU A 167 -30.12 -3.10 -24.96
C GLU A 167 -29.57 -1.66 -25.11
N ARG A 168 -29.31 -1.21 -26.35
CA ARG A 168 -28.80 0.13 -26.68
C ARG A 168 -27.50 0.51 -25.96
N LEU A 169 -26.61 -0.46 -25.80
CA LEU A 169 -25.34 -0.30 -25.06
C LEU A 169 -24.21 0.29 -25.90
N LEU A 170 -24.35 0.36 -27.22
CA LEU A 170 -23.37 1.00 -28.11
C LEU A 170 -23.47 2.53 -28.00
N ALA A 171 -22.33 3.23 -27.98
CA ALA A 171 -22.29 4.69 -27.85
C ALA A 171 -23.17 5.47 -28.85
N PRO A 172 -23.25 5.09 -30.15
CA PRO A 172 -24.17 5.72 -31.09
C PRO A 172 -25.66 5.56 -30.72
N GLN A 173 -26.00 4.56 -29.91
CA GLN A 173 -27.36 4.32 -29.40
C GLN A 173 -27.61 5.00 -28.03
N GLY A 174 -26.61 5.69 -27.48
CA GLY A 174 -26.66 6.33 -26.17
C GLY A 174 -26.05 5.49 -25.03
N GLY A 175 -25.50 4.31 -25.32
CA GLY A 175 -24.84 3.45 -24.34
C GLY A 175 -23.37 3.82 -24.06
N PRO A 176 -22.68 3.09 -23.15
CA PRO A 176 -21.31 3.42 -22.77
C PRO A 176 -20.24 2.81 -23.68
N ILE A 177 -20.56 1.82 -24.54
CA ILE A 177 -19.53 1.08 -25.30
C ILE A 177 -18.94 1.97 -26.39
N ILE A 178 -17.65 2.33 -26.25
CA ILE A 178 -16.92 3.19 -27.19
C ILE A 178 -15.89 2.45 -28.05
N LEU A 179 -15.57 1.20 -27.69
CA LEU A 179 -14.50 0.44 -28.34
C LEU A 179 -14.80 -1.05 -28.19
N THR A 180 -14.57 -1.83 -29.25
CA THR A 180 -14.73 -3.29 -29.23
C THR A 180 -13.48 -3.99 -29.75
N GLN A 181 -13.21 -5.21 -29.28
CA GLN A 181 -12.11 -6.03 -29.79
C GLN A 181 -12.61 -7.36 -30.36
N ILE A 182 -12.04 -7.76 -31.49
CA ILE A 182 -12.20 -9.08 -32.10
C ILE A 182 -10.85 -9.82 -32.01
N GLU A 183 -10.89 -11.13 -31.72
CA GLU A 183 -9.71 -11.93 -31.35
C GLU A 183 -8.94 -11.39 -30.12
N ASN A 184 -7.86 -12.06 -29.75
CA ASN A 184 -6.92 -11.67 -28.73
C ASN A 184 -5.52 -12.20 -29.03
N GLU A 185 -4.56 -11.29 -29.21
CA GLU A 185 -3.13 -11.60 -29.39
C GLU A 185 -2.82 -12.65 -30.46
N TYR A 186 -3.62 -12.68 -31.53
CA TYR A 186 -3.48 -13.68 -32.58
C TYR A 186 -2.14 -13.57 -33.32
N GLY A 187 -1.62 -12.36 -33.51
CA GLY A 187 -0.33 -12.12 -34.16
C GLY A 187 0.85 -12.80 -33.47
N ASN A 188 0.77 -13.06 -32.16
CA ASN A 188 1.80 -13.82 -31.43
C ASN A 188 1.87 -15.30 -31.85
N ILE A 189 0.79 -15.85 -32.41
CA ILE A 189 0.61 -17.27 -32.71
C ILE A 189 0.18 -17.54 -34.15
N GLN A 190 0.12 -16.51 -35.00
CA GLN A 190 -0.34 -16.60 -36.39
C GLN A 190 0.61 -17.45 -37.26
N ASP A 191 1.92 -17.30 -37.08
CA ASP A 191 2.93 -17.93 -37.92
C ASP A 191 2.81 -19.47 -38.02
N PRO A 192 2.60 -20.22 -36.92
CA PRO A 192 2.34 -21.66 -36.98
C PRO A 192 1.15 -22.08 -37.85
N TYR A 193 0.13 -21.23 -38.07
CA TYR A 193 -1.02 -21.53 -38.94
C TYR A 193 -0.76 -21.19 -40.42
N GLY A 194 0.40 -20.64 -40.76
CA GLY A 194 0.77 -20.32 -42.14
C GLY A 194 -0.22 -19.37 -42.83
N ASP A 195 -0.58 -19.70 -44.08
CA ASP A 195 -1.48 -18.85 -44.87
C ASP A 195 -2.93 -18.89 -44.38
N ASP A 196 -3.36 -19.98 -43.74
CA ASP A 196 -4.68 -20.07 -43.12
C ASP A 196 -4.83 -19.09 -41.95
N GLY A 197 -3.75 -18.84 -41.18
CA GLY A 197 -3.79 -17.81 -40.13
C GLY A 197 -3.96 -16.40 -40.69
N LYS A 198 -3.33 -16.09 -41.83
CA LYS A 198 -3.51 -14.80 -42.53
C LYS A 198 -4.91 -14.65 -43.15
N LEU A 199 -5.51 -15.74 -43.63
CA LEU A 199 -6.87 -15.72 -44.14
C LEU A 199 -7.88 -15.53 -43.00
N TYR A 200 -7.66 -16.22 -41.88
CA TYR A 200 -8.48 -16.07 -40.67
C TYR A 200 -8.49 -14.65 -40.13
N ILE A 201 -7.34 -13.98 -40.00
CA ILE A 201 -7.31 -12.62 -39.45
C ILE A 201 -8.03 -11.61 -40.36
N LYS A 202 -7.93 -11.80 -41.69
CA LYS A 202 -8.70 -11.03 -42.67
C LYS A 202 -10.19 -11.28 -42.56
N TRP A 203 -10.58 -12.54 -42.39
CA TRP A 203 -11.97 -12.90 -42.14
C TRP A 203 -12.50 -12.28 -40.84
N CYS A 204 -11.75 -12.32 -39.74
CA CYS A 204 -12.11 -11.70 -38.46
C CYS A 204 -12.39 -10.20 -38.61
N ALA A 205 -11.52 -9.47 -39.32
CA ALA A 205 -11.72 -8.05 -39.57
C ALA A 205 -12.99 -7.78 -40.39
N LEU A 206 -13.19 -8.49 -41.51
CA LEU A 206 -14.38 -8.35 -42.35
C LEU A 206 -15.66 -8.72 -41.60
N PHE A 207 -15.62 -9.77 -40.77
CA PHE A 207 -16.74 -10.18 -39.95
C PHE A 207 -17.08 -9.12 -38.90
N ALA A 208 -16.09 -8.61 -38.17
CA ALA A 208 -16.26 -7.55 -37.18
C ALA A 208 -16.88 -6.28 -37.79
N GLU A 209 -16.42 -5.87 -38.98
CA GLU A 209 -17.04 -4.75 -39.71
C GLU A 209 -18.49 -5.04 -40.11
N SER A 210 -18.78 -6.25 -40.59
CA SER A 210 -20.13 -6.63 -41.02
C SER A 210 -21.16 -6.55 -39.90
N LEU A 211 -20.73 -6.62 -38.64
CA LEU A 211 -21.59 -6.47 -37.46
C LEU A 211 -22.08 -5.04 -37.26
N ASN A 212 -21.48 -4.02 -37.91
CA ASN A 212 -21.92 -2.64 -37.91
C ASN A 212 -22.27 -2.09 -36.50
N VAL A 213 -21.31 -2.18 -35.57
CA VAL A 213 -21.45 -1.73 -34.18
C VAL A 213 -21.36 -0.21 -34.01
N GLY A 214 -20.93 0.52 -35.06
CA GLY A 214 -20.87 1.99 -35.07
C GLY A 214 -19.78 2.60 -34.18
N VAL A 215 -18.90 1.79 -33.61
CA VAL A 215 -17.71 2.20 -32.85
C VAL A 215 -16.46 1.50 -33.38
N PRO A 216 -15.24 1.99 -33.11
CA PRO A 216 -14.02 1.39 -33.63
C PRO A 216 -13.78 -0.02 -33.10
N TRP A 217 -13.15 -0.86 -33.94
CA TRP A 217 -12.67 -2.18 -33.58
C TRP A 217 -11.14 -2.18 -33.41
N VAL A 218 -10.66 -2.94 -32.43
CA VAL A 218 -9.24 -3.16 -32.18
C VAL A 218 -8.85 -4.62 -32.30
N MET A 219 -7.55 -4.86 -32.51
CA MET A 219 -6.89 -6.17 -32.42
C MET A 219 -5.55 -5.99 -31.69
N CYS A 220 -5.41 -6.56 -30.49
CA CYS A 220 -4.17 -6.44 -29.71
C CYS A 220 -3.09 -7.41 -30.22
N GLN A 221 -1.82 -6.98 -30.16
CA GLN A 221 -0.65 -7.74 -30.67
C GLN A 221 -0.83 -8.25 -32.11
N GLN A 222 -1.47 -7.45 -32.96
CA GLN A 222 -1.72 -7.80 -34.36
C GLN A 222 -1.00 -6.82 -35.30
N SER A 223 0.26 -7.09 -35.62
CA SER A 223 1.09 -6.18 -36.43
C SER A 223 0.55 -5.94 -37.84
N ASP A 224 -0.13 -6.93 -38.43
CA ASP A 224 -0.75 -6.89 -39.76
C ASP A 224 -2.29 -6.69 -39.72
N ALA A 225 -2.84 -6.13 -38.63
CA ALA A 225 -4.28 -5.88 -38.48
C ALA A 225 -4.85 -5.16 -39.72
N PRO A 226 -5.84 -5.76 -40.42
CA PRO A 226 -6.42 -5.16 -41.62
C PRO A 226 -7.17 -3.85 -41.31
N SER A 227 -6.99 -2.83 -42.15
CA SER A 227 -7.80 -1.60 -42.05
C SER A 227 -9.30 -1.94 -42.20
N PRO A 228 -10.20 -1.34 -41.39
CA PRO A 228 -9.98 -0.23 -40.45
C PRO A 228 -9.67 -0.65 -39.00
N MET A 229 -9.32 -1.91 -38.73
CA MET A 229 -8.97 -2.34 -37.38
C MET A 229 -7.76 -1.55 -36.85
N ILE A 230 -7.82 -1.17 -35.58
CA ILE A 230 -6.70 -0.52 -34.90
C ILE A 230 -5.88 -1.60 -34.20
N ASN A 231 -4.61 -1.77 -34.59
CA ASN A 231 -3.71 -2.62 -33.83
C ASN A 231 -3.28 -1.93 -32.53
N THR A 232 -3.17 -2.70 -31.45
CA THR A 232 -2.81 -2.18 -30.13
C THR A 232 -1.69 -3.01 -29.51
N CYS A 233 -1.09 -2.47 -28.44
CA CYS A 233 0.00 -3.10 -27.72
C CYS A 233 -0.46 -3.62 -26.35
N ASN A 234 0.15 -4.72 -25.92
CA ASN A 234 0.04 -5.31 -24.58
C ASN A 234 1.46 -5.47 -24.01
N GLY A 235 1.64 -5.37 -22.70
CA GLY A 235 2.95 -5.54 -22.08
C GLY A 235 3.12 -4.76 -20.78
N PHE A 236 4.31 -4.87 -20.19
CA PHE A 236 4.73 -3.98 -19.10
C PHE A 236 5.05 -2.56 -19.60
N TYR A 237 5.50 -2.43 -20.85
CA TYR A 237 5.83 -1.16 -21.50
C TYR A 237 5.40 -1.18 -22.97
N CYS A 238 4.72 -0.13 -23.42
CA CYS A 238 4.33 0.05 -24.83
C CYS A 238 4.76 1.41 -25.39
N ASN A 239 5.75 2.07 -24.78
CA ASN A 239 6.22 3.38 -25.26
C ASN A 239 6.87 3.33 -26.64
N ASP A 240 7.44 2.20 -27.06
CA ASP A 240 8.10 2.09 -28.38
C ASP A 240 7.15 1.52 -29.46
N PHE A 241 5.95 1.11 -29.08
CA PHE A 241 4.93 0.66 -30.02
C PHE A 241 4.49 1.80 -30.96
N ALA A 242 4.26 1.47 -32.22
CA ALA A 242 3.64 2.31 -33.22
C ALA A 242 2.50 1.55 -33.92
N PRO A 243 1.34 2.18 -34.15
CA PRO A 243 0.28 1.56 -34.92
C PRO A 243 0.73 1.29 -36.36
N ASN A 244 0.21 0.23 -36.97
CA ASN A 244 0.58 -0.20 -38.31
C ASN A 244 0.02 0.73 -39.42
N ASN A 245 -0.96 1.57 -39.07
CA ASN A 245 -1.61 2.52 -39.96
C ASN A 245 -1.47 3.95 -39.44
N VAL A 246 -1.06 4.89 -40.30
CA VAL A 246 -0.88 6.33 -39.96
C VAL A 246 -2.18 6.99 -39.46
N GLY A 247 -3.33 6.48 -39.89
CA GLY A 247 -4.65 6.95 -39.48
C GLY A 247 -5.12 6.44 -38.11
N SER A 248 -4.38 5.53 -37.48
CA SER A 248 -4.76 4.91 -36.21
C SER A 248 -4.08 5.58 -35.01
N PRO A 249 -4.77 5.74 -33.87
CA PRO A 249 -4.15 6.25 -32.65
C PRO A 249 -3.25 5.19 -32.01
N LYS A 250 -2.28 5.65 -31.21
CA LYS A 250 -1.43 4.76 -30.40
C LYS A 250 -2.16 4.37 -29.11
N MET A 251 -2.46 3.09 -28.97
CA MET A 251 -3.28 2.53 -27.89
C MET A 251 -2.59 1.35 -27.20
N TRP A 252 -2.70 1.30 -25.88
CA TRP A 252 -2.18 0.25 -25.02
C TRP A 252 -3.35 -0.44 -24.30
N THR A 253 -3.73 -1.63 -24.76
CA THR A 253 -4.89 -2.39 -24.28
C THR A 253 -4.60 -3.24 -23.06
N GLU A 254 -3.34 -3.59 -22.78
CA GLU A 254 -2.99 -4.26 -21.52
C GLU A 254 -1.67 -3.75 -20.96
N ASN A 255 -1.75 -2.80 -20.04
CA ASN A 255 -0.64 -2.45 -19.16
C ASN A 255 -0.66 -3.36 -17.94
N TRP A 256 0.23 -4.35 -17.91
CA TRP A 256 0.23 -5.36 -16.87
C TRP A 256 0.57 -4.78 -15.49
N THR A 257 -0.40 -4.73 -14.58
CA THR A 257 -0.25 -4.07 -13.26
C THR A 257 0.54 -4.89 -12.24
N GLY A 258 0.84 -6.13 -12.60
CA GLY A 258 1.49 -7.20 -11.84
C GLY A 258 1.51 -8.43 -12.73
N TRP A 259 1.22 -9.61 -12.19
CA TRP A 259 1.14 -10.85 -12.97
C TRP A 259 0.15 -11.84 -12.35
N PHE A 260 -0.29 -12.83 -13.11
CA PHE A 260 -1.12 -13.91 -12.58
C PHE A 260 -0.31 -14.85 -11.70
N LYS A 261 -0.98 -15.55 -10.77
CA LYS A 261 -0.35 -16.54 -9.89
C LYS A 261 -0.72 -17.96 -10.29
N ALA A 262 0.28 -18.83 -10.43
CA ALA A 262 0.11 -20.26 -10.61
C ALA A 262 0.43 -21.03 -9.31
N TRP A 263 -0.07 -22.26 -9.18
CA TRP A 263 0.02 -23.06 -7.93
C TRP A 263 1.44 -23.38 -7.45
N ASP A 264 2.46 -23.23 -8.30
CA ASP A 264 3.88 -23.44 -7.96
C ASP A 264 4.68 -22.12 -7.83
N LYS A 265 4.05 -20.97 -8.03
CA LYS A 265 4.74 -19.67 -8.11
C LYS A 265 4.53 -18.81 -6.86
N PRO A 266 5.56 -18.02 -6.48
CA PRO A 266 5.42 -16.95 -5.48
C PRO A 266 4.38 -15.90 -5.89
N ASP A 267 4.03 -15.00 -4.97
CA ASP A 267 3.18 -13.84 -5.22
C ASP A 267 3.92 -12.79 -6.06
N PRO A 268 3.53 -12.54 -7.32
CA PRO A 268 4.17 -11.54 -8.14
C PRO A 268 3.64 -10.13 -7.83
N HIS A 269 4.54 -9.14 -7.76
CA HIS A 269 4.20 -7.75 -7.53
C HIS A 269 4.86 -6.85 -8.56
N ARG A 270 4.23 -5.71 -8.86
CA ARG A 270 4.84 -4.63 -9.66
C ARG A 270 4.68 -3.32 -8.93
N LEU A 271 5.79 -2.69 -8.57
CA LEU A 271 5.77 -1.47 -7.76
C LEU A 271 5.05 -0.32 -8.47
N ALA A 272 4.35 0.51 -7.69
CA ALA A 272 3.52 1.61 -8.19
C ALA A 272 4.32 2.62 -9.02
N GLN A 273 5.58 2.86 -8.64
CA GLN A 273 6.48 3.80 -9.29
C GLN A 273 6.84 3.37 -10.72
N ASP A 274 7.17 2.09 -10.92
CA ASP A 274 7.46 1.55 -12.26
C ASP A 274 6.20 1.57 -13.14
N LEU A 275 5.05 1.15 -12.59
CA LEU A 275 3.79 1.19 -13.32
C LEU A 275 3.45 2.62 -13.77
N ALA A 276 3.61 3.61 -12.87
CA ALA A 276 3.42 5.02 -13.19
C ALA A 276 4.45 5.53 -14.22
N PHE A 277 5.71 5.11 -14.12
CA PHE A 277 6.76 5.42 -15.09
C PHE A 277 6.38 4.92 -16.49
N ALA A 278 5.96 3.67 -16.61
CA ALA A 278 5.57 3.07 -17.87
C ALA A 278 4.41 3.82 -18.54
N VAL A 279 3.39 4.19 -17.76
CA VAL A 279 2.24 4.97 -18.23
C VAL A 279 2.67 6.38 -18.67
N ALA A 280 3.42 7.11 -17.84
CA ALA A 280 3.89 8.44 -18.18
C ALA A 280 4.79 8.43 -19.43
N ARG A 281 5.62 7.39 -19.61
CA ARG A 281 6.49 7.20 -20.79
C ARG A 281 5.68 6.88 -22.04
N PHE A 282 4.59 6.13 -21.91
CA PHE A 282 3.64 5.91 -23.00
C PHE A 282 3.00 7.22 -23.48
N PHE A 283 2.54 8.08 -22.56
CA PHE A 283 2.02 9.40 -22.94
C PHE A 283 3.10 10.34 -23.49
N GLN A 284 4.33 10.28 -22.95
CA GLN A 284 5.49 11.01 -23.48
C GLN A 284 5.78 10.65 -24.94
N SER A 285 5.57 9.38 -25.31
CA SER A 285 5.72 8.87 -26.67
C SER A 285 4.43 8.98 -27.50
N SER A 286 3.60 10.00 -27.22
CA SER A 286 2.35 10.32 -27.93
C SER A 286 1.24 9.27 -27.87
N GLY A 287 1.24 8.39 -26.86
CA GLY A 287 0.09 7.53 -26.56
C GLY A 287 -1.14 8.34 -26.12
N THR A 288 -2.35 7.85 -26.39
CA THR A 288 -3.60 8.55 -26.02
C THR A 288 -4.67 7.66 -25.41
N PHE A 289 -4.49 6.34 -25.40
CA PHE A 289 -5.35 5.39 -24.71
C PHE A 289 -4.48 4.36 -23.98
N GLN A 290 -4.69 4.21 -22.68
CA GLN A 290 -4.02 3.17 -21.87
C GLN A 290 -5.04 2.46 -20.99
N ASN A 291 -4.97 1.14 -20.94
CA ASN A 291 -5.79 0.28 -20.11
C ASN A 291 -4.93 -0.48 -19.09
N TYR A 292 -5.31 -0.50 -17.81
CA TYR A 292 -4.68 -1.32 -16.79
C TYR A 292 -5.20 -2.76 -16.85
N TYR A 293 -4.31 -3.73 -16.99
CA TYR A 293 -4.65 -5.15 -16.93
C TYR A 293 -3.90 -5.77 -15.74
N MET A 294 -4.49 -5.95 -14.57
CA MET A 294 -5.88 -5.70 -14.18
C MET A 294 -6.05 -4.42 -13.36
N TYR A 295 -7.22 -3.79 -13.42
CA TYR A 295 -7.57 -2.76 -12.44
C TYR A 295 -8.21 -3.36 -11.19
N HIS A 296 -9.07 -4.35 -11.40
CA HIS A 296 -9.48 -5.34 -10.39
C HIS A 296 -9.39 -6.73 -11.03
N GLY A 297 -8.54 -7.58 -10.49
CA GLY A 297 -8.36 -8.93 -11.00
C GLY A 297 -9.43 -9.91 -10.50
N GLY A 298 -9.67 -9.94 -9.19
CA GLY A 298 -10.75 -10.71 -8.56
C GLY A 298 -10.42 -12.18 -8.32
N THR A 299 -11.45 -13.04 -8.38
CA THR A 299 -11.35 -14.47 -8.03
C THR A 299 -11.84 -15.36 -9.18
N ASN A 300 -11.10 -16.42 -9.48
CA ASN A 300 -11.51 -17.51 -10.36
C ASN A 300 -12.52 -18.43 -9.64
N PHE A 301 -13.77 -17.99 -9.51
CA PHE A 301 -14.84 -18.78 -8.89
C PHE A 301 -15.17 -20.06 -9.67
N GLY A 302 -15.71 -21.07 -8.98
CA GLY A 302 -16.08 -22.32 -9.63
C GLY A 302 -14.87 -23.10 -10.15
N ARG A 303 -15.01 -23.73 -11.33
CA ARG A 303 -14.00 -24.65 -11.89
C ARG A 303 -13.71 -24.49 -13.37
N SER A 304 -14.43 -23.62 -14.05
CA SER A 304 -14.29 -23.32 -15.47
C SER A 304 -13.85 -21.87 -15.71
N SER A 305 -13.10 -21.32 -14.75
CA SER A 305 -12.64 -19.94 -14.72
C SER A 305 -11.14 -19.84 -14.88
N GLY A 306 -10.34 -20.35 -13.94
CA GLY A 306 -8.87 -20.35 -14.07
C GLY A 306 -8.36 -21.26 -15.18
N GLY A 307 -7.47 -20.74 -16.02
CA GLY A 307 -6.67 -21.49 -17.00
C GLY A 307 -5.70 -22.48 -16.34
N PRO A 308 -4.81 -23.13 -17.12
CA PRO A 308 -4.06 -24.28 -16.63
C PRO A 308 -3.16 -23.86 -15.46
N TYR A 309 -3.30 -24.56 -14.33
CA TYR A 309 -2.53 -24.33 -13.11
C TYR A 309 -2.62 -22.92 -12.51
N VAL A 310 -3.55 -22.08 -12.97
CA VAL A 310 -3.82 -20.77 -12.38
C VAL A 310 -4.51 -20.97 -11.03
N THR A 311 -4.08 -20.18 -10.04
CA THR A 311 -4.67 -20.21 -8.69
C THR A 311 -6.11 -19.69 -8.70
N THR A 312 -6.83 -19.91 -7.59
CA THR A 312 -8.19 -19.39 -7.43
C THR A 312 -8.17 -17.88 -7.27
N THR A 313 -7.15 -17.32 -6.63
CA THR A 313 -6.93 -15.88 -6.65
C THR A 313 -6.51 -15.41 -8.04
N TYR A 314 -7.06 -14.28 -8.47
CA TYR A 314 -6.58 -13.53 -9.63
C TYR A 314 -6.27 -12.09 -9.22
N ASP A 315 -5.68 -11.89 -8.04
CA ASP A 315 -5.38 -10.56 -7.48
C ASP A 315 -4.58 -9.66 -8.45
N TYR A 316 -3.59 -10.25 -9.15
CA TYR A 316 -2.76 -9.59 -10.16
C TYR A 316 -1.91 -8.40 -9.64
N ASP A 317 -1.80 -8.26 -8.32
CA ASP A 317 -1.28 -7.05 -7.66
C ASP A 317 -2.02 -5.78 -8.14
N ALA A 318 -3.31 -5.91 -8.47
CA ALA A 318 -4.10 -4.85 -9.09
C ALA A 318 -4.34 -3.66 -8.14
N PRO A 319 -4.58 -2.44 -8.67
CA PRO A 319 -4.97 -1.27 -7.87
C PRO A 319 -6.14 -1.51 -6.92
N LEU A 320 -7.09 -2.36 -7.32
CA LEU A 320 -8.08 -2.95 -6.43
C LEU A 320 -7.75 -4.43 -6.24
N ASP A 321 -7.52 -4.87 -5.00
CA ASP A 321 -7.12 -6.25 -4.68
C ASP A 321 -8.21 -7.28 -5.06
N GLU A 322 -7.93 -8.58 -4.90
CA GLU A 322 -8.89 -9.68 -5.13
C GLU A 322 -10.27 -9.43 -4.49
N TYR A 323 -10.29 -8.73 -3.36
CA TYR A 323 -11.45 -8.50 -2.52
C TYR A 323 -12.17 -7.19 -2.83
N GLY A 324 -11.61 -6.35 -3.70
CA GLY A 324 -12.12 -5.02 -4.05
C GLY A 324 -11.69 -3.90 -3.11
N ASN A 325 -10.70 -4.11 -2.24
CA ASN A 325 -10.10 -3.07 -1.40
C ASN A 325 -9.12 -2.23 -2.23
N ILE A 326 -8.94 -0.97 -1.83
CA ILE A 326 -7.95 -0.09 -2.46
C ILE A 326 -6.54 -0.54 -2.05
N ARG A 327 -5.70 -0.92 -3.02
CA ARG A 327 -4.29 -1.26 -2.81
C ARG A 327 -3.45 0.01 -2.84
N GLN A 328 -3.16 0.54 -1.66
CA GLN A 328 -2.24 1.66 -1.52
C GLN A 328 -0.79 1.20 -1.40
N PRO A 329 0.19 1.94 -1.98
CA PRO A 329 0.03 3.27 -2.60
C PRO A 329 -0.37 3.22 -4.08
N LYS A 330 -0.47 2.03 -4.69
CA LYS A 330 -0.64 1.87 -6.15
C LYS A 330 -1.84 2.63 -6.69
N TRP A 331 -3.03 2.44 -6.11
CA TRP A 331 -4.23 3.12 -6.58
C TRP A 331 -4.14 4.65 -6.45
N GLY A 332 -3.67 5.16 -5.31
CA GLY A 332 -3.55 6.60 -5.05
C GLY A 332 -2.53 7.27 -5.96
N HIS A 333 -1.36 6.63 -6.14
CA HIS A 333 -0.28 7.14 -6.98
C HIS A 333 -0.71 7.23 -8.45
N LEU A 334 -1.41 6.21 -8.96
CA LEU A 334 -1.96 6.23 -10.31
C LEU A 334 -3.08 7.28 -10.46
N LYS A 335 -3.92 7.48 -9.44
CA LYS A 335 -4.92 8.56 -9.44
C LYS A 335 -4.28 9.93 -9.59
N GLU A 336 -3.19 10.22 -8.87
CA GLU A 336 -2.46 11.48 -9.02
C GLU A 336 -1.83 11.63 -10.41
N LEU A 337 -1.29 10.55 -10.97
CA LEU A 337 -0.81 10.50 -12.35
C LEU A 337 -1.93 10.83 -13.35
N HIS A 338 -3.10 10.20 -13.23
CA HIS A 338 -4.25 10.43 -14.11
C HIS A 338 -4.65 11.90 -14.11
N LEU A 339 -4.84 12.48 -12.92
CA LEU A 339 -5.17 13.90 -12.77
C LEU A 339 -4.11 14.82 -13.38
N SER A 340 -2.84 14.45 -13.25
CA SER A 340 -1.71 15.23 -13.78
C SER A 340 -1.63 15.18 -15.31
N ILE A 341 -1.81 13.99 -15.91
CA ILE A 341 -1.84 13.82 -17.37
C ILE A 341 -3.10 14.45 -17.97
N LYS A 342 -4.24 14.39 -17.29
CA LYS A 342 -5.48 15.05 -17.75
C LYS A 342 -5.36 16.56 -17.86
N LYS A 343 -4.56 17.22 -17.01
CA LYS A 343 -4.22 18.65 -17.17
C LYS A 343 -3.50 18.92 -18.50
N MET A 344 -2.86 17.91 -19.10
CA MET A 344 -2.18 17.96 -20.39
C MET A 344 -3.04 17.44 -21.56
N GLU A 345 -4.33 17.11 -21.37
CA GLU A 345 -5.16 16.47 -22.41
C GLU A 345 -5.17 17.27 -23.72
N ASN A 346 -5.31 18.60 -23.66
CA ASN A 346 -5.25 19.46 -24.85
C ASN A 346 -3.87 19.43 -25.53
N ALA A 347 -2.80 19.51 -24.74
CA ALA A 347 -1.43 19.46 -25.25
C ALA A 347 -1.11 18.11 -25.93
N LEU A 348 -1.52 17.00 -25.32
CA LEU A 348 -1.29 15.64 -25.84
C LEU A 348 -2.11 15.33 -27.11
N THR A 349 -3.28 15.96 -27.28
CA THR A 349 -4.20 15.66 -28.39
C THR A 349 -4.13 16.65 -29.57
N TYR A 350 -3.75 17.90 -29.32
CA TYR A 350 -3.67 18.95 -30.34
C TYR A 350 -2.26 19.53 -30.51
N GLY A 351 -1.36 19.35 -29.53
CA GLY A 351 0.03 19.76 -29.62
C GLY A 351 0.89 18.82 -30.46
N SER A 352 1.96 19.36 -31.04
CA SER A 352 3.05 18.59 -31.64
C SER A 352 4.10 18.28 -30.58
N ALA A 353 4.52 17.02 -30.50
CA ALA A 353 5.56 16.58 -29.58
C ALA A 353 6.95 16.87 -30.14
N LYS A 354 7.82 17.49 -29.33
CA LYS A 354 9.24 17.66 -29.61
C LYS A 354 10.05 17.14 -28.43
N THR A 355 10.81 16.07 -28.64
CA THR A 355 11.72 15.51 -27.64
C THR A 355 13.12 16.06 -27.84
N THR A 356 13.77 16.44 -26.74
CA THR A 356 15.18 16.84 -26.68
C THR A 356 15.90 15.88 -25.75
N GLU A 357 16.83 15.12 -26.30
CA GLU A 357 17.72 14.27 -25.52
C GLU A 357 18.85 15.13 -24.94
N LEU A 358 19.08 15.02 -23.63
CA LEU A 358 20.05 15.83 -22.90
C LEU A 358 21.29 15.01 -22.48
N GLY A 359 21.34 13.72 -22.84
CA GLY A 359 22.40 12.78 -22.48
C GLY A 359 22.16 12.08 -21.13
N ASN A 360 22.94 11.05 -20.83
CA ASN A 360 22.89 10.27 -19.59
C ASN A 360 21.50 9.71 -19.21
N GLY A 361 20.66 9.43 -20.22
CA GLY A 361 19.29 8.95 -20.01
C GLY A 361 18.26 10.06 -19.76
N LEU A 362 18.66 11.34 -19.73
CA LEU A 362 17.77 12.47 -19.56
C LEU A 362 17.14 12.91 -20.88
N SER A 363 15.84 13.16 -20.86
CA SER A 363 15.11 13.70 -22.02
C SER A 363 13.94 14.57 -21.60
N ALA A 364 13.66 15.61 -22.37
CA ALA A 364 12.52 16.48 -22.18
C ALA A 364 11.63 16.45 -23.42
N THR A 365 10.35 16.14 -23.25
CA THR A 365 9.37 16.17 -24.35
C THR A 365 8.37 17.29 -24.11
N LYS A 366 8.32 18.24 -25.04
CA LYS A 366 7.40 19.38 -25.03
C LYS A 366 6.29 19.18 -26.06
N PHE A 367 5.05 19.27 -25.62
CA PHE A 367 3.87 19.27 -26.46
C PHE A 367 3.38 20.71 -26.64
N SER A 368 3.39 21.22 -27.87
CA SER A 368 3.03 22.63 -28.12
C SER A 368 2.44 22.84 -29.53
N GLY A 369 1.71 23.93 -29.72
CA GLY A 369 1.07 24.25 -30.99
C GLY A 369 0.31 25.57 -30.93
N THR A 370 -0.19 26.04 -32.07
CA THR A 370 -0.98 27.27 -32.13
C THR A 370 -2.29 27.10 -31.34
N GLY A 371 -2.53 27.96 -30.35
CA GLY A 371 -3.73 27.89 -29.50
C GLY A 371 -3.72 26.78 -28.44
N VAL A 372 -2.59 26.10 -28.24
CA VAL A 372 -2.42 25.02 -27.26
C VAL A 372 -1.55 25.50 -26.10
N VAL A 373 -2.03 25.35 -24.86
CA VAL A 373 -1.19 25.57 -23.67
C VAL A 373 -0.13 24.46 -23.64
N PRO A 374 1.18 24.80 -23.62
CA PRO A 374 2.22 23.79 -23.71
C PRO A 374 2.31 22.96 -22.44
N GLY A 375 2.52 21.65 -22.60
CA GLY A 375 2.79 20.73 -21.50
C GLY A 375 4.07 19.94 -21.74
N CYS A 376 4.79 19.60 -20.67
CA CYS A 376 6.11 18.97 -20.74
C CYS A 376 6.20 17.73 -19.87
N LEU A 377 6.92 16.72 -20.37
CA LEU A 377 7.26 15.49 -19.66
C LEU A 377 8.79 15.33 -19.64
N LEU A 378 9.35 15.33 -18.44
CA LEU A 378 10.78 15.31 -18.17
C LEU A 378 11.17 13.93 -17.64
N ALA A 379 12.00 13.18 -18.38
CA ALA A 379 12.30 11.79 -18.06
C ALA A 379 13.77 11.60 -17.67
N ASN A 380 13.98 10.84 -16.60
CA ASN A 380 15.25 10.21 -16.27
C ASN A 380 15.13 8.70 -16.50
N LYS A 381 15.73 8.22 -17.59
CA LYS A 381 15.75 6.80 -18.00
C LYS A 381 16.92 6.02 -17.38
N ASN A 382 17.75 6.66 -16.56
CA ASN A 382 18.83 5.99 -15.84
C ASN A 382 18.24 5.07 -14.78
N THR A 383 18.71 3.83 -14.71
CA THR A 383 18.18 2.81 -13.78
C THR A 383 18.83 2.86 -12.41
N THR A 384 19.86 3.68 -12.19
CA THR A 384 20.60 3.72 -10.92
C THR A 384 20.82 5.12 -10.39
N ALA A 385 21.06 6.11 -11.25
CA ALA A 385 21.45 7.45 -10.85
C ALA A 385 20.31 8.47 -10.95
N ASP A 386 20.07 9.16 -9.84
CA ASP A 386 19.27 10.39 -9.79
C ASP A 386 20.00 11.51 -10.54
N ALA A 387 19.25 12.51 -10.99
CA ALA A 387 19.82 13.65 -11.72
C ALA A 387 19.08 14.95 -11.43
N THR A 388 19.82 16.06 -11.44
CA THR A 388 19.23 17.40 -11.53
C THR A 388 19.35 17.89 -12.96
N MET A 389 18.21 18.14 -13.60
CA MET A 389 18.14 18.59 -14.98
C MET A 389 17.76 20.07 -15.03
N GLU A 390 18.48 20.85 -15.83
CA GLU A 390 18.10 22.23 -16.14
C GLU A 390 17.26 22.26 -17.42
N PHE A 391 16.03 22.75 -17.33
CA PHE A 391 15.11 22.86 -18.46
C PHE A 391 14.41 24.22 -18.43
N GLU A 392 14.53 24.97 -19.53
CA GLU A 392 14.00 26.34 -19.66
C GLU A 392 14.36 27.27 -18.49
N GLY A 393 15.60 27.17 -17.98
CA GLY A 393 16.14 28.00 -16.89
C GLY A 393 15.68 27.60 -15.49
N THR A 394 14.95 26.50 -15.35
CA THR A 394 14.54 25.94 -14.06
C THR A 394 15.21 24.59 -13.83
N LYS A 395 15.66 24.31 -12.60
CA LYS A 395 16.26 23.04 -12.21
C LYS A 395 15.21 22.10 -11.64
N TYR A 396 15.18 20.87 -12.13
CA TYR A 396 14.28 19.81 -11.70
C TYR A 396 15.08 18.61 -11.20
N PHE A 397 14.79 18.16 -9.99
CA PHE A 397 15.35 16.93 -9.45
C PHE A 397 14.50 15.73 -9.91
N LEU A 398 15.13 14.83 -10.66
CA LEU A 398 14.53 13.64 -11.26
C LEU A 398 15.19 12.38 -10.67
N PRO A 399 14.49 11.64 -9.80
CA PRO A 399 14.95 10.31 -9.37
C PRO A 399 15.25 9.40 -10.57
N ALA A 400 16.11 8.41 -10.37
CA ALA A 400 16.35 7.33 -11.33
C ALA A 400 15.01 6.69 -11.74
N TRP A 401 14.90 6.31 -13.02
CA TRP A 401 13.73 5.65 -13.58
C TRP A 401 12.41 6.40 -13.30
N SER A 402 12.40 7.72 -13.57
CA SER A 402 11.24 8.56 -13.26
C SER A 402 10.88 9.54 -14.38
N ILE A 403 9.61 9.97 -14.38
CA ILE A 403 9.10 11.04 -15.24
C ILE A 403 8.39 12.08 -14.39
N SER A 404 8.79 13.34 -14.54
CA SER A 404 8.09 14.50 -14.00
C SER A 404 7.09 15.07 -15.01
N VAL A 405 5.89 15.38 -14.52
CA VAL A 405 4.77 15.93 -15.29
C VAL A 405 4.62 17.41 -15.01
N LEU A 406 4.71 18.24 -16.06
CA LEU A 406 4.64 19.70 -16.00
C LEU A 406 3.57 20.20 -16.98
N PRO A 407 2.30 20.34 -16.54
CA PRO A 407 1.20 20.69 -17.44
C PRO A 407 1.30 22.05 -18.11
N ASP A 408 2.11 22.95 -17.58
CA ASP A 408 2.40 24.29 -18.10
C ASP A 408 3.87 24.47 -18.53
N CYS A 409 4.64 23.36 -18.58
CA CYS A 409 6.10 23.33 -18.77
C CYS A 409 6.93 24.07 -17.71
N LYS A 410 6.35 24.47 -16.56
CA LYS A 410 7.05 25.23 -15.51
C LYS A 410 6.99 24.57 -14.15
N GLN A 411 5.81 24.14 -13.71
CA GLN A 411 5.64 23.57 -12.38
C GLN A 411 5.52 22.06 -12.46
N GLU A 412 6.43 21.34 -11.77
CA GLU A 412 6.26 19.91 -11.52
C GLU A 412 5.04 19.72 -10.60
N VAL A 413 4.02 19.01 -11.10
CA VAL A 413 2.83 18.67 -10.30
C VAL A 413 2.86 17.21 -9.83
N TYR A 414 3.69 16.38 -10.46
CA TYR A 414 3.80 14.94 -10.19
C TYR A 414 5.12 14.40 -10.72
N ASN A 415 5.71 13.42 -10.03
CA ASN A 415 6.82 12.60 -10.53
C ASN A 415 6.53 11.13 -10.21
N THR A 416 6.79 10.24 -11.18
CA THR A 416 6.43 8.82 -11.08
C THR A 416 7.15 8.06 -9.97
N ALA A 417 8.29 8.54 -9.47
CA ALA A 417 9.02 7.92 -8.36
C ALA A 417 8.76 8.58 -7.00
N LYS A 418 8.17 9.79 -6.96
CA LYS A 418 7.85 10.52 -5.72
C LYS A 418 6.44 10.17 -5.24
N VAL A 419 6.32 9.09 -4.47
CA VAL A 419 5.03 8.63 -3.91
C VAL A 419 4.63 9.52 -2.73
N ASN A 420 3.55 10.29 -2.88
CA ASN A 420 3.04 11.21 -1.84
C ASN A 420 1.69 10.75 -1.25
N VAL A 421 1.30 9.50 -1.52
CA VAL A 421 0.08 8.90 -0.99
C VAL A 421 0.42 7.94 0.15
N GLN A 422 -0.54 7.75 1.07
CA GLN A 422 -0.42 6.72 2.09
C GLN A 422 -0.24 5.33 1.45
N THR A 423 0.45 4.44 2.16
CA THR A 423 0.61 3.00 1.92
C THR A 423 -0.18 2.26 2.99
N SER A 424 -0.87 1.18 2.61
CA SER A 424 -1.68 0.38 3.55
C SER A 424 -1.29 -1.09 3.48
N ILE A 425 -1.14 -1.71 4.65
CA ILE A 425 -0.90 -3.15 4.79
C ILE A 425 -2.21 -3.81 5.23
N MET A 426 -2.74 -4.68 4.37
CA MET A 426 -3.93 -5.46 4.68
C MET A 426 -3.57 -6.63 5.58
N VAL A 427 -4.35 -6.84 6.65
CA VAL A 427 -4.18 -7.94 7.61
C VAL A 427 -5.43 -8.79 7.69
N LYS A 428 -5.27 -10.04 8.11
CA LYS A 428 -6.39 -10.96 8.35
C LYS A 428 -6.70 -11.00 9.83
N LYS A 429 -7.87 -10.51 10.23
CA LYS A 429 -8.32 -10.53 11.63
C LYS A 429 -9.23 -11.74 11.87
N GLN A 430 -9.09 -12.35 13.04
CA GLN A 430 -9.92 -13.48 13.45
C GLN A 430 -11.40 -13.08 13.54
N ASN A 431 -12.29 -14.05 13.30
CA ASN A 431 -13.73 -13.85 13.37
C ASN A 431 -14.16 -13.33 14.77
N GLN A 432 -14.89 -12.22 14.81
CA GLN A 432 -15.50 -11.65 16.01
C GLN A 432 -17.02 -11.86 16.09
N ALA A 433 -17.59 -12.78 15.29
CA ALA A 433 -18.98 -13.21 15.50
C ALA A 433 -19.14 -13.67 16.97
N GLU A 434 -20.19 -13.18 17.64
CA GLU A 434 -20.41 -13.24 19.10
C GLU A 434 -19.85 -14.52 19.76
N ASP A 435 -18.79 -14.36 20.55
CA ASP A 435 -18.34 -15.31 21.59
C ASP A 435 -18.14 -16.78 21.14
N GLU A 436 -17.70 -17.04 19.90
CA GLU A 436 -17.33 -18.40 19.45
C GLU A 436 -15.98 -18.84 20.05
N SER A 437 -15.98 -19.17 21.35
CA SER A 437 -14.86 -19.82 22.04
C SER A 437 -14.67 -21.31 21.67
N LYS A 438 -15.35 -21.81 20.64
CA LYS A 438 -15.36 -23.23 20.24
C LYS A 438 -15.10 -23.36 18.74
N GLY A 439 -14.13 -24.20 18.38
CA GLY A 439 -13.80 -24.50 16.98
C GLY A 439 -14.97 -25.10 16.19
N LEU A 440 -14.86 -25.05 14.85
CA LEU A 440 -15.88 -25.54 13.92
C LEU A 440 -16.25 -27.00 14.18
N VAL A 441 -17.56 -27.29 14.16
CA VAL A 441 -18.09 -28.65 14.38
C VAL A 441 -18.35 -29.32 13.04
N TRP A 442 -17.53 -30.33 12.74
CA TRP A 442 -17.53 -30.98 11.44
C TRP A 442 -18.41 -32.23 11.39
N SER A 443 -19.07 -32.39 10.25
CA SER A 443 -19.64 -33.65 9.78
C SER A 443 -18.92 -34.08 8.50
N TRP A 444 -18.90 -35.37 8.23
CA TRP A 444 -18.15 -35.89 7.07
C TRP A 444 -18.85 -37.07 6.39
N ARG A 445 -18.48 -37.31 5.13
CA ARG A 445 -18.81 -38.54 4.41
C ARG A 445 -17.70 -38.88 3.42
N ARG A 446 -17.53 -40.19 3.16
CA ARG A 446 -16.56 -40.65 2.15
C ARG A 446 -17.17 -40.56 0.77
N GLU A 447 -16.37 -40.11 -0.20
CA GLU A 447 -16.72 -40.22 -1.62
C GLU A 447 -16.59 -41.68 -2.07
N ASN A 448 -17.61 -42.18 -2.75
CA ASN A 448 -17.63 -43.57 -3.19
C ASN A 448 -17.12 -43.68 -4.63
N LEU A 449 -15.83 -44.00 -4.76
CA LEU A 449 -15.17 -44.11 -6.06
C LEU A 449 -15.68 -45.29 -6.89
N THR A 450 -16.13 -46.39 -6.26
CA THR A 450 -16.46 -47.65 -6.94
C THR A 450 -17.94 -47.86 -7.26
N ALA A 451 -18.85 -47.09 -6.66
CA ALA A 451 -20.27 -47.22 -6.98
C ALA A 451 -20.59 -46.71 -8.40
N PRO A 452 -21.44 -47.44 -9.15
CA PRO A 452 -21.90 -47.03 -10.48
C PRO A 452 -22.77 -45.78 -10.39
N LEU A 453 -22.71 -44.95 -11.42
CA LEU A 453 -23.52 -43.74 -11.51
C LEU A 453 -24.92 -44.12 -12.01
N LEU A 454 -25.78 -44.61 -11.12
CA LEU A 454 -27.13 -45.05 -11.46
C LEU A 454 -27.94 -43.93 -12.15
N GLY A 455 -28.29 -44.14 -13.43
CA GLY A 455 -29.30 -43.35 -14.14
C GLY A 455 -28.82 -42.16 -14.97
N LEU A 456 -27.52 -42.03 -15.25
CA LEU A 456 -26.97 -41.00 -16.15
C LEU A 456 -26.01 -41.66 -17.14
N ASP A 457 -26.05 -41.27 -18.43
CA ASP A 457 -25.25 -41.76 -19.57
C ASP A 457 -23.71 -41.58 -19.45
N ALA A 458 -23.16 -41.56 -18.23
CA ALA A 458 -21.79 -41.15 -17.90
C ALA A 458 -20.80 -42.32 -17.76
N ASP A 459 -21.29 -43.56 -17.73
CA ASP A 459 -20.47 -44.76 -17.65
C ASP A 459 -20.41 -45.41 -19.03
N PHE A 460 -19.23 -45.46 -19.65
CA PHE A 460 -19.03 -46.10 -20.94
C PHE A 460 -17.75 -46.92 -20.97
N THR A 461 -17.72 -47.92 -21.86
CA THR A 461 -16.54 -48.76 -22.09
C THR A 461 -16.03 -48.56 -23.51
N VAL A 462 -14.73 -48.35 -23.62
CA VAL A 462 -14.02 -48.26 -24.90
C VAL A 462 -12.81 -49.18 -24.89
N ASN A 463 -12.43 -49.68 -26.06
CA ASN A 463 -11.28 -50.57 -26.27
C ASN A 463 -9.97 -49.80 -26.57
N LYS A 464 -9.90 -48.53 -26.13
CA LYS A 464 -8.73 -47.66 -26.25
C LYS A 464 -8.79 -46.56 -25.18
N LEU A 465 -7.64 -45.99 -24.85
CA LEU A 465 -7.58 -44.78 -24.03
C LEU A 465 -8.21 -43.59 -24.77
N ASN A 466 -9.16 -42.93 -24.12
CA ASN A 466 -9.83 -41.72 -24.60
C ASN A 466 -9.28 -40.45 -23.92
N GLU A 467 -9.18 -39.39 -24.71
CA GLU A 467 -8.94 -38.02 -24.26
C GLU A 467 -10.09 -37.51 -23.39
N GLN A 468 -9.76 -36.74 -22.33
CA GLN A 468 -10.67 -36.44 -21.22
C GLN A 468 -11.06 -34.96 -21.09
N VAL A 469 -10.98 -34.18 -22.18
CA VAL A 469 -11.27 -32.73 -22.22
C VAL A 469 -12.66 -32.34 -21.69
N LEU A 470 -13.67 -33.23 -21.81
CA LEU A 470 -15.03 -33.03 -21.28
C LEU A 470 -15.38 -33.91 -20.07
N SER A 471 -14.45 -34.71 -19.56
CA SER A 471 -14.73 -35.81 -18.62
C SER A 471 -13.89 -35.82 -17.35
N THR A 472 -13.06 -34.80 -17.14
CA THR A 472 -12.17 -34.72 -15.98
C THR A 472 -12.90 -34.29 -14.71
N ALA A 473 -12.56 -34.94 -13.61
CA ALA A 473 -12.94 -34.57 -12.25
C ALA A 473 -11.68 -34.13 -11.50
N ASP A 474 -11.77 -33.17 -10.58
CA ASP A 474 -10.64 -32.74 -9.74
C ASP A 474 -10.26 -33.86 -8.76
N ALA A 475 -9.48 -34.83 -9.23
CA ALA A 475 -9.08 -36.00 -8.49
C ALA A 475 -7.78 -36.64 -9.02
N SER A 476 -6.64 -36.49 -8.34
CA SER A 476 -5.39 -37.20 -8.61
C SER A 476 -4.54 -37.35 -7.34
N SER A 477 -3.76 -38.43 -7.28
CA SER A 477 -2.82 -38.69 -6.18
C SER A 477 -1.41 -38.15 -6.45
N GLU A 478 -1.12 -37.79 -7.70
CA GLU A 478 0.15 -37.19 -8.17
C GLU A 478 -0.18 -36.10 -9.19
N TYR A 479 0.71 -35.12 -9.32
CA TYR A 479 0.51 -33.94 -10.16
C TYR A 479 1.77 -33.59 -10.93
N ALA A 480 1.59 -33.06 -12.13
CA ALA A 480 2.69 -32.53 -12.92
C ALA A 480 3.13 -31.15 -12.37
N GLN A 481 4.40 -30.79 -12.60
CA GLN A 481 4.86 -29.42 -12.39
C GLN A 481 4.20 -28.48 -13.41
N ASN A 482 3.98 -27.23 -13.03
CA ASN A 482 3.44 -26.22 -13.96
C ASN A 482 4.31 -26.11 -15.22
N GLY A 483 3.68 -26.02 -16.38
CA GLY A 483 4.36 -26.05 -17.69
C GLY A 483 4.76 -27.45 -18.18
N GLN A 484 4.67 -28.49 -17.35
CA GLN A 484 4.82 -29.89 -17.76
C GLN A 484 3.44 -30.55 -17.87
N TYR A 485 2.74 -30.33 -18.98
CA TYR A 485 1.38 -30.85 -19.19
C TYR A 485 1.32 -32.36 -19.53
N ALA A 486 2.46 -33.05 -19.50
CA ALA A 486 2.59 -34.49 -19.68
C ALA A 486 3.65 -35.03 -18.71
N PHE A 487 3.33 -36.11 -18.00
CA PHE A 487 4.26 -36.79 -17.10
C PHE A 487 4.01 -38.30 -17.12
N VAL A 488 5.02 -39.08 -16.72
CA VAL A 488 4.91 -40.53 -16.54
C VAL A 488 4.65 -40.82 -15.07
N PHE A 489 3.56 -41.53 -14.80
CA PHE A 489 3.25 -42.05 -13.48
C PHE A 489 3.72 -43.51 -13.40
N GLU A 490 4.70 -43.79 -12.55
CA GLU A 490 5.21 -45.14 -12.28
C GLU A 490 5.11 -45.44 -10.79
N LYS A 491 4.41 -46.52 -10.44
CA LYS A 491 4.19 -46.90 -9.04
C LYS A 491 4.21 -48.42 -8.87
N GLU A 492 4.91 -48.89 -7.86
CA GLU A 492 4.90 -50.30 -7.48
C GLU A 492 3.49 -50.71 -7.00
N VAL A 493 2.97 -51.78 -7.58
CA VAL A 493 1.62 -52.30 -7.31
C VAL A 493 1.68 -53.77 -6.91
N ASN A 494 0.99 -54.12 -5.83
CA ASN A 494 0.89 -55.50 -5.36
C ASN A 494 -0.39 -56.14 -5.92
N PHE A 495 -0.24 -57.16 -6.77
CA PHE A 495 -1.36 -57.91 -7.32
C PHE A 495 -1.71 -59.11 -6.44
N GLN A 496 -3.01 -59.36 -6.27
CA GLN A 496 -3.50 -60.59 -5.68
C GLN A 496 -3.78 -61.64 -6.78
N ALA A 497 -3.73 -62.92 -6.43
CA ALA A 497 -4.11 -63.97 -7.37
C ALA A 497 -5.59 -63.81 -7.78
N GLY A 498 -5.86 -63.77 -9.08
CA GLY A 498 -7.20 -63.59 -9.63
C GLY A 498 -7.42 -62.22 -10.26
N ARG A 499 -8.68 -61.76 -10.30
CA ARG A 499 -9.07 -60.49 -10.92
C ARG A 499 -8.63 -59.32 -10.03
N ASN A 500 -7.82 -58.43 -10.58
CA ASN A 500 -7.44 -57.17 -9.94
C ASN A 500 -8.15 -56.01 -10.66
N ASN A 501 -8.65 -55.05 -9.88
CA ASN A 501 -9.26 -53.83 -10.42
C ASN A 501 -8.24 -52.69 -10.28
N ILE A 502 -7.76 -52.17 -11.41
CA ILE A 502 -6.92 -50.98 -11.45
C ILE A 502 -7.83 -49.79 -11.72
N SER A 503 -7.82 -48.80 -10.83
CA SER A 503 -8.57 -47.56 -10.98
C SER A 503 -7.60 -46.41 -11.04
N LEU A 504 -7.58 -45.71 -12.17
CA LEU A 504 -6.75 -44.54 -12.38
C LEU A 504 -7.64 -43.30 -12.36
N LEU A 505 -7.24 -42.32 -11.59
CA LEU A 505 -8.01 -41.11 -11.37
C LEU A 505 -7.22 -39.94 -11.95
N SER A 506 -7.87 -39.19 -12.82
CA SER A 506 -7.25 -38.13 -13.61
C SER A 506 -7.98 -36.82 -13.38
N ALA A 507 -7.19 -35.76 -13.14
CA ALA A 507 -7.67 -34.42 -12.86
C ALA A 507 -7.12 -33.40 -13.83
N THR A 508 -7.92 -32.37 -14.09
CA THR A 508 -7.50 -31.16 -14.79
C THR A 508 -7.58 -29.96 -13.87
N VAL A 509 -6.45 -29.31 -13.63
CA VAL A 509 -6.41 -28.02 -12.94
C VAL A 509 -6.46 -26.93 -13.99
N GLY A 510 -7.64 -26.73 -14.59
CA GLY A 510 -7.84 -25.85 -15.75
C GLY A 510 -7.30 -26.43 -17.07
N LEU A 511 -7.88 -26.01 -18.18
CA LEU A 511 -7.47 -26.37 -19.53
C LEU A 511 -6.51 -25.32 -20.10
N GLN A 512 -5.60 -25.76 -20.98
CA GLN A 512 -4.64 -24.87 -21.63
C GLN A 512 -5.33 -23.72 -22.36
N ASN A 513 -4.85 -22.49 -22.14
CA ASN A 513 -5.53 -21.27 -22.58
C ASN A 513 -4.73 -20.41 -23.55
N TYR A 514 -3.48 -20.78 -23.87
CA TYR A 514 -2.58 -20.01 -24.73
C TYR A 514 -1.65 -20.92 -25.56
N GLY A 515 -1.25 -20.42 -26.73
CA GLY A 515 -0.37 -21.09 -27.69
C GLY A 515 -1.03 -21.32 -29.05
N ALA A 516 -0.25 -21.69 -30.07
CA ALA A 516 -0.81 -22.24 -31.29
C ALA A 516 -1.20 -23.70 -31.06
N PHE A 517 -2.31 -24.15 -31.65
CA PHE A 517 -2.79 -25.54 -31.58
C PHE A 517 -2.98 -26.08 -30.16
N TYR A 518 -3.21 -25.22 -29.15
CA TYR A 518 -3.37 -25.67 -27.77
C TYR A 518 -4.56 -26.62 -27.59
N GLU A 519 -5.54 -26.57 -28.50
CA GLU A 519 -6.69 -27.46 -28.53
C GLU A 519 -6.33 -28.92 -28.86
N LEU A 520 -5.14 -29.16 -29.42
CA LEU A 520 -4.62 -30.50 -29.73
C LEU A 520 -3.89 -31.14 -28.56
N MET A 521 -3.66 -30.39 -27.47
CA MET A 521 -2.92 -30.87 -26.32
C MET A 521 -3.77 -31.90 -25.56
N PRO A 522 -3.29 -33.15 -25.45
CA PRO A 522 -4.09 -34.23 -24.87
C PRO A 522 -4.34 -33.96 -23.40
N THR A 523 -5.56 -34.24 -22.96
CA THR A 523 -5.97 -34.09 -21.56
C THR A 523 -6.31 -35.44 -20.93
N GLY A 524 -5.81 -35.65 -19.71
CA GLY A 524 -6.00 -36.88 -18.95
C GLY A 524 -5.13 -38.04 -19.42
N ILE A 525 -5.55 -39.27 -19.14
CA ILE A 525 -4.82 -40.48 -19.54
C ILE A 525 -5.13 -40.77 -21.02
N ALA A 526 -4.36 -40.16 -21.90
CA ALA A 526 -4.56 -40.20 -23.35
C ALA A 526 -3.25 -40.55 -24.08
N GLY A 527 -3.35 -41.23 -25.22
CA GLY A 527 -2.20 -41.58 -26.09
C GLY A 527 -1.38 -42.79 -25.64
N GLY A 528 -1.34 -43.11 -24.35
CA GLY A 528 -0.58 -44.23 -23.81
C GLY A 528 0.96 -44.02 -23.85
N PRO A 529 1.76 -45.02 -23.43
CA PRO A 529 1.30 -46.33 -22.98
C PRO A 529 0.94 -46.37 -21.48
N VAL A 530 0.00 -47.25 -21.11
CA VAL A 530 -0.23 -47.67 -19.71
C VAL A 530 0.29 -49.09 -19.56
N GLN A 531 1.37 -49.29 -18.81
CA GLN A 531 2.09 -50.57 -18.76
C GLN A 531 2.16 -51.14 -17.34
N LEU A 532 2.14 -52.46 -17.23
CA LEU A 532 2.63 -53.19 -16.06
C LEU A 532 4.06 -53.62 -16.33
N ILE A 533 5.00 -53.10 -15.54
CA ILE A 533 6.45 -53.34 -15.71
C ILE A 533 6.87 -54.48 -14.77
N GLY A 534 7.38 -55.58 -15.33
CA GLY A 534 7.87 -56.75 -14.58
C GLY A 534 9.40 -56.83 -14.50
N ASN A 535 9.93 -57.58 -13.52
CA ASN A 535 11.37 -57.68 -13.21
C ASN A 535 12.27 -58.33 -14.31
N LYS A 536 11.77 -58.63 -15.51
CA LYS A 536 12.50 -59.33 -16.59
C LYS A 536 12.15 -58.86 -18.01
N ASN A 537 11.82 -57.59 -18.21
CA ASN A 537 11.30 -57.04 -19.48
C ASN A 537 9.94 -57.63 -19.91
N ASP A 538 9.23 -58.32 -19.01
CA ASP A 538 7.83 -58.74 -19.22
C ASP A 538 6.91 -57.54 -18.96
N ASN A 539 6.85 -56.62 -19.92
CA ASN A 539 5.96 -55.47 -19.87
C ASN A 539 4.62 -55.81 -20.52
N ILE A 540 3.53 -55.66 -19.78
CA ILE A 540 2.17 -55.83 -20.32
C ILE A 540 1.60 -54.44 -20.61
N ASP A 541 1.38 -54.14 -21.89
CA ASP A 541 0.69 -52.91 -22.30
C ASP A 541 -0.83 -53.08 -22.19
N LEU A 542 -1.45 -52.25 -21.36
CA LEU A 542 -2.89 -52.23 -21.10
C LEU A 542 -3.64 -51.19 -21.96
N SER A 543 -2.95 -50.41 -22.80
CA SER A 543 -3.53 -49.27 -23.50
C SER A 543 -4.64 -49.65 -24.49
N SER A 544 -4.59 -50.87 -25.02
CA SER A 544 -5.59 -51.42 -25.96
C SER A 544 -6.65 -52.31 -25.30
N ASN A 545 -6.63 -52.43 -23.96
CA ASN A 545 -7.60 -53.21 -23.21
C ASN A 545 -8.94 -52.44 -23.10
N ASN A 546 -9.97 -53.11 -22.55
CA ASN A 546 -11.24 -52.46 -22.24
C ASN A 546 -11.10 -51.52 -21.03
N TRP A 547 -11.29 -50.23 -21.26
CA TRP A 547 -11.29 -49.18 -20.24
C TRP A 547 -12.72 -48.76 -19.93
N SER A 548 -13.06 -48.71 -18.64
CA SER A 548 -14.34 -48.19 -18.15
C SER A 548 -14.13 -46.78 -17.59
N TYR A 549 -14.95 -45.84 -18.03
CA TYR A 549 -14.88 -44.43 -17.60
C TYR A 549 -16.04 -44.10 -16.67
N LYS A 550 -15.75 -43.31 -15.63
CA LYS A 550 -16.73 -42.76 -14.69
C LYS A 550 -16.48 -41.25 -14.60
N ILE A 551 -17.41 -40.44 -15.13
CA ILE A 551 -17.25 -38.98 -15.19
C ILE A 551 -17.80 -38.34 -13.91
N GLY A 552 -16.97 -37.53 -13.24
CA GLY A 552 -17.34 -36.72 -12.08
C GLY A 552 -17.42 -37.51 -10.77
N LEU A 553 -17.69 -36.80 -9.68
CA LEU A 553 -17.83 -37.39 -8.35
C LEU A 553 -19.31 -37.65 -8.02
N ILE A 554 -19.59 -38.69 -7.24
CA ILE A 554 -20.95 -39.01 -6.78
C ILE A 554 -21.49 -37.88 -5.90
N GLY A 555 -20.67 -37.35 -4.98
CA GLY A 555 -21.08 -36.23 -4.13
C GLY A 555 -21.52 -35.01 -4.93
N GLU A 556 -20.89 -34.74 -6.08
CA GLU A 556 -21.28 -33.62 -6.94
C GLU A 556 -22.60 -33.87 -7.65
N LYS A 557 -22.80 -35.08 -8.19
CA LYS A 557 -24.06 -35.47 -8.83
C LYS A 557 -25.23 -35.53 -7.86
N GLN A 558 -24.96 -35.91 -6.62
CA GLN A 558 -25.92 -35.85 -5.50
C GLN A 558 -26.07 -34.44 -4.91
N GLN A 559 -25.31 -33.47 -5.43
CA GLN A 559 -25.32 -32.07 -5.01
C GLN A 559 -25.18 -31.93 -3.49
N VAL A 560 -24.26 -32.67 -2.88
CA VAL A 560 -24.09 -32.72 -1.41
C VAL A 560 -23.70 -31.37 -0.81
N TYR A 561 -23.22 -30.46 -1.65
CA TYR A 561 -22.87 -29.09 -1.32
C TYR A 561 -24.09 -28.17 -1.14
N LEU A 562 -25.29 -28.59 -1.53
CA LEU A 562 -26.53 -27.86 -1.32
C LEU A 562 -27.14 -28.17 0.07
N ASP A 563 -27.72 -27.15 0.70
CA ASP A 563 -28.34 -27.27 2.02
C ASP A 563 -29.52 -28.27 2.05
N ASN A 564 -30.26 -28.39 0.95
CA ASN A 564 -31.43 -29.26 0.80
C ASN A 564 -31.10 -30.71 0.40
N SER A 565 -29.81 -31.08 0.30
CA SER A 565 -29.42 -32.45 -0.06
C SER A 565 -29.87 -33.45 1.00
N THR A 566 -30.53 -34.54 0.59
CA THR A 566 -30.98 -35.64 1.48
C THR A 566 -29.86 -36.62 1.85
N SER A 567 -28.61 -36.24 1.60
CA SER A 567 -27.44 -37.08 1.78
C SER A 567 -27.13 -37.32 3.26
N ALA A 568 -26.79 -38.56 3.62
CA ALA A 568 -26.39 -38.91 4.98
C ALA A 568 -24.96 -38.42 5.29
N TRP A 569 -24.80 -37.72 6.42
CA TRP A 569 -23.52 -37.25 6.96
C TRP A 569 -23.23 -37.89 8.31
N LYS A 570 -21.96 -38.16 8.61
CA LYS A 570 -21.52 -38.65 9.92
C LYS A 570 -21.10 -37.46 10.78
N SER A 571 -21.82 -37.22 11.87
CA SER A 571 -21.56 -36.15 12.85
C SER A 571 -21.03 -36.65 14.19
N THR A 572 -20.98 -37.97 14.40
CA THR A 572 -20.54 -38.60 15.66
C THR A 572 -19.36 -39.54 15.42
N GLY A 573 -18.36 -39.50 16.30
CA GLY A 573 -17.13 -40.32 16.22
C GLY A 573 -15.90 -39.50 15.85
N MET A 574 -14.76 -40.18 15.66
CA MET A 574 -13.50 -39.53 15.29
C MET A 574 -13.61 -38.93 13.87
N LEU A 575 -13.37 -37.63 13.75
CA LEU A 575 -13.27 -36.94 12.47
C LEU A 575 -12.06 -37.50 11.71
N PRO A 576 -12.23 -38.09 10.51
CA PRO A 576 -11.09 -38.54 9.74
C PRO A 576 -10.26 -37.32 9.34
N THR A 577 -8.95 -37.43 9.55
CA THR A 577 -7.96 -36.48 9.05
C THR A 577 -7.05 -37.24 8.08
N LYS A 578 -6.55 -36.55 7.05
CA LYS A 578 -5.65 -37.14 6.04
C LYS A 578 -6.28 -38.29 5.24
N LEU A 579 -7.60 -38.39 5.23
CA LEU A 579 -8.34 -39.37 4.42
C LEU A 579 -8.67 -38.72 3.06
N PRO A 580 -8.09 -39.20 1.95
CA PRO A 580 -8.41 -38.71 0.61
C PRO A 580 -9.87 -38.97 0.25
N PHE A 581 -10.38 -38.18 -0.70
CA PHE A 581 -11.75 -38.32 -1.22
C PHE A 581 -12.82 -38.25 -0.12
N THR A 582 -12.74 -37.20 0.69
CA THR A 582 -13.65 -36.97 1.83
C THR A 582 -14.39 -35.67 1.64
N TRP A 583 -15.70 -35.70 1.85
CA TRP A 583 -16.50 -34.50 1.97
C TRP A 583 -16.60 -34.11 3.44
N TYR A 584 -16.36 -32.84 3.73
CA TYR A 584 -16.56 -32.23 5.03
C TYR A 584 -17.64 -31.16 4.95
N LYS A 585 -18.47 -31.05 5.99
CA LYS A 585 -19.52 -30.04 6.12
C LYS A 585 -19.53 -29.49 7.54
N THR A 586 -19.55 -28.17 7.67
CA THR A 586 -19.69 -27.45 8.94
C THR A 586 -20.64 -26.27 8.77
N THR A 587 -21.06 -25.70 9.89
CA THR A 587 -21.84 -24.46 9.94
C THR A 587 -21.09 -23.39 10.70
N PHE A 588 -21.24 -22.13 10.29
CA PHE A 588 -20.58 -20.98 10.91
C PHE A 588 -21.49 -19.74 10.86
N GLN A 589 -21.27 -18.79 11.77
CA GLN A 589 -21.93 -17.49 11.70
C GLN A 589 -21.16 -16.54 10.78
N ALA A 590 -21.89 -15.70 10.03
CA ALA A 590 -21.26 -14.67 9.22
C ALA A 590 -20.47 -13.70 10.12
N PRO A 591 -19.19 -13.41 9.82
CA PRO A 591 -18.43 -12.42 10.59
C PRO A 591 -19.16 -11.07 10.65
N LEU A 592 -19.00 -10.31 11.73
CA LEU A 592 -19.63 -8.99 11.86
C LEU A 592 -19.04 -7.97 10.87
N GLY A 593 -19.72 -6.83 10.73
CA GLY A 593 -19.25 -5.70 9.91
C GLY A 593 -19.38 -5.90 8.40
N SER A 594 -18.70 -5.03 7.66
CA SER A 594 -18.72 -4.99 6.18
C SER A 594 -17.42 -5.47 5.52
N ASP A 595 -16.39 -5.77 6.31
CA ASP A 595 -15.07 -6.18 5.81
C ASP A 595 -15.13 -7.46 4.98
N THR A 596 -14.24 -7.65 4.01
CA THR A 596 -14.26 -8.87 3.20
C THR A 596 -14.01 -10.10 4.06
N VAL A 597 -14.72 -11.20 3.76
CA VAL A 597 -14.55 -12.48 4.44
C VAL A 597 -13.68 -13.41 3.61
N VAL A 598 -12.76 -14.08 4.28
CA VAL A 598 -11.97 -15.17 3.69
C VAL A 598 -12.08 -16.41 4.57
N VAL A 599 -11.94 -17.58 3.96
CA VAL A 599 -11.70 -18.82 4.68
C VAL A 599 -10.21 -19.17 4.56
N ASP A 600 -9.55 -19.33 5.71
CA ASP A 600 -8.21 -19.89 5.81
C ASP A 600 -8.33 -21.40 5.74
N LEU A 601 -7.88 -22.00 4.65
CA LEU A 601 -7.93 -23.45 4.43
C LEU A 601 -6.61 -24.13 4.80
N LEU A 602 -5.75 -23.48 5.60
CA LEU A 602 -4.56 -24.13 6.14
C LEU A 602 -4.90 -25.48 6.79
N GLY A 603 -4.06 -26.49 6.58
CA GLY A 603 -4.28 -27.86 7.02
C GLY A 603 -5.04 -28.73 6.01
N MET A 604 -5.75 -28.14 5.06
CA MET A 604 -6.36 -28.86 3.94
C MET A 604 -5.31 -29.25 2.89
N GLY A 605 -5.66 -30.19 2.01
CA GLY A 605 -4.81 -30.69 0.94
C GLY A 605 -5.10 -30.00 -0.39
N LYS A 606 -5.96 -30.64 -1.19
CA LYS A 606 -6.41 -30.17 -2.51
C LYS A 606 -7.90 -30.43 -2.64
N GLY A 607 -8.64 -29.58 -3.34
CA GLY A 607 -10.05 -29.84 -3.57
C GLY A 607 -10.86 -28.63 -4.02
N ALA A 608 -12.13 -28.61 -3.65
CA ALA A 608 -13.07 -27.52 -3.97
C ALA A 608 -13.95 -27.18 -2.76
N ALA A 609 -14.34 -25.91 -2.66
CA ALA A 609 -15.10 -25.40 -1.54
C ALA A 609 -16.41 -24.73 -1.97
N TRP A 610 -17.44 -24.86 -1.14
CA TRP A 610 -18.74 -24.23 -1.32
C TRP A 610 -19.21 -23.54 -0.05
N VAL A 611 -19.76 -22.34 -0.20
CA VAL A 611 -20.43 -21.60 0.87
C VAL A 611 -21.89 -21.43 0.48
N ASN A 612 -22.81 -21.98 1.29
CA ASN A 612 -24.26 -21.97 0.99
C ASN A 612 -24.59 -22.48 -0.43
N GLY A 613 -23.87 -23.50 -0.90
CA GLY A 613 -24.03 -24.07 -2.23
C GLY A 613 -23.33 -23.31 -3.37
N GLN A 614 -22.77 -22.12 -3.11
CA GLN A 614 -22.00 -21.35 -4.08
C GLN A 614 -20.54 -21.82 -4.11
N ASN A 615 -20.03 -22.19 -5.27
CA ASN A 615 -18.66 -22.71 -5.42
C ASN A 615 -17.64 -21.56 -5.40
N ILE A 616 -16.85 -21.49 -4.32
CA ILE A 616 -15.86 -20.42 -4.12
C ILE A 616 -14.51 -20.71 -4.80
N GLY A 617 -14.38 -21.86 -5.47
CA GLY A 617 -13.21 -22.22 -6.27
C GLY A 617 -12.48 -23.46 -5.78
N ARG A 618 -11.37 -23.74 -6.45
CA ARG A 618 -10.43 -24.80 -6.05
C ARG A 618 -9.61 -24.34 -4.85
N PHE A 619 -9.21 -25.26 -3.99
CA PHE A 619 -8.20 -24.99 -2.97
C PHE A 619 -7.02 -25.95 -3.11
N TRP A 620 -5.82 -25.46 -2.83
CA TRP A 620 -4.61 -26.27 -2.78
C TRP A 620 -3.53 -25.70 -1.83
N PRO A 621 -3.84 -25.46 -0.54
CA PRO A 621 -2.93 -24.80 0.39
C PRO A 621 -1.73 -25.65 0.81
N ASN A 622 -1.68 -26.96 0.49
CA ASN A 622 -0.48 -27.77 0.73
C ASN A 622 0.53 -27.73 -0.44
N TYR A 623 0.21 -27.03 -1.54
CA TYR A 623 1.16 -26.75 -2.60
C TYR A 623 1.88 -25.44 -2.26
N ASN A 624 3.14 -25.55 -1.87
CA ASN A 624 3.95 -24.38 -1.56
C ASN A 624 4.52 -23.76 -2.83
N ALA A 625 4.59 -22.43 -2.85
CA ALA A 625 5.32 -21.69 -3.86
C ALA A 625 6.81 -22.06 -3.85
N SER A 626 7.45 -21.92 -5.03
CA SER A 626 8.91 -22.02 -5.18
C SER A 626 9.65 -21.30 -4.05
N GLN A 627 10.75 -21.89 -3.57
CA GLN A 627 11.64 -21.23 -2.61
C GLN A 627 12.51 -20.15 -3.28
N ASP A 628 12.69 -20.24 -4.59
CA ASP A 628 13.47 -19.30 -5.39
C ASP A 628 12.61 -18.17 -5.96
N GLY A 629 13.20 -16.99 -6.13
CA GLY A 629 12.60 -15.84 -6.81
C GLY A 629 12.28 -14.64 -5.91
N CYS A 630 12.13 -14.85 -4.60
CA CYS A 630 11.86 -13.75 -3.67
C CYS A 630 13.14 -13.01 -3.28
N HIS A 631 13.18 -11.74 -3.61
CA HIS A 631 14.26 -10.81 -3.26
C HIS A 631 13.66 -9.40 -3.05
N PRO A 632 14.39 -8.49 -2.37
CA PRO A 632 13.94 -7.11 -2.21
C PRO A 632 13.61 -6.49 -3.57
N CYS A 633 12.48 -5.79 -3.62
CA CYS A 633 11.99 -5.19 -4.86
C CYS A 633 12.56 -3.80 -5.05
N ASP A 634 13.00 -3.49 -6.28
CA ASP A 634 13.40 -2.15 -6.69
C ASP A 634 12.52 -1.73 -7.87
N TYR A 635 12.00 -0.50 -7.84
CA TYR A 635 11.16 0.01 -8.93
C TYR A 635 11.98 0.43 -10.14
N ARG A 636 13.30 0.58 -9.97
CA ARG A 636 14.18 1.11 -11.00
C ARG A 636 14.59 0.04 -11.99
N GLY A 637 14.47 0.36 -13.28
CA GLY A 637 14.86 -0.51 -14.37
C GLY A 637 13.70 -1.26 -15.02
N THR A 638 14.01 -2.02 -16.07
CA THR A 638 13.00 -2.75 -16.82
C THR A 638 12.42 -3.88 -15.98
N PHE A 639 11.11 -3.85 -15.79
CA PHE A 639 10.35 -4.87 -15.07
C PHE A 639 10.10 -6.13 -15.91
N GLN A 640 10.14 -7.28 -15.25
CA GLN A 640 9.70 -8.61 -15.72
C GLN A 640 8.78 -9.23 -14.67
N SER A 641 8.00 -10.25 -15.04
CA SER A 641 7.02 -10.89 -14.15
C SER A 641 7.61 -11.53 -12.88
N ASP A 642 8.92 -11.79 -12.87
CA ASP A 642 9.68 -12.36 -11.75
C ASP A 642 10.56 -11.33 -11.03
N SER A 643 10.51 -10.04 -11.41
CA SER A 643 11.38 -8.99 -10.83
C SER A 643 11.02 -8.61 -9.39
N CYS A 644 9.84 -8.96 -8.90
CA CYS A 644 9.44 -8.67 -7.53
C CYS A 644 8.42 -9.72 -7.09
N GLN A 645 8.84 -10.57 -6.15
CA GLN A 645 8.09 -11.73 -5.71
C GLN A 645 8.13 -11.85 -4.19
N THR A 646 7.00 -12.25 -3.58
CA THR A 646 6.90 -12.55 -2.15
C THR A 646 6.24 -13.92 -1.91
N GLY A 647 6.21 -14.40 -0.66
CA GLY A 647 5.55 -15.66 -0.32
C GLY A 647 6.27 -16.94 -0.78
N CYS A 648 7.58 -16.88 -1.04
CA CYS A 648 8.37 -18.07 -1.37
C CYS A 648 8.37 -19.09 -0.22
N GLY A 649 8.21 -20.37 -0.53
CA GLY A 649 8.15 -21.46 0.44
C GLY A 649 6.84 -21.55 1.25
N GLU A 650 5.96 -20.55 1.16
CA GLU A 650 4.63 -20.53 1.77
C GLU A 650 3.58 -21.19 0.84
N PRO A 651 2.39 -21.55 1.35
CA PRO A 651 1.27 -21.98 0.50
C PRO A 651 1.01 -21.03 -0.67
N ALA A 652 0.97 -21.54 -1.90
CA ALA A 652 0.71 -20.73 -3.08
C ALA A 652 -0.67 -20.06 -3.03
N GLN A 653 -1.65 -20.62 -2.33
CA GLN A 653 -2.81 -19.86 -1.90
C GLN A 653 -3.35 -20.44 -0.59
N ARG A 654 -3.38 -19.61 0.45
CA ARG A 654 -3.88 -19.98 1.78
C ARG A 654 -5.30 -19.50 2.04
N TRP A 655 -5.58 -18.25 1.67
CA TRP A 655 -6.88 -17.60 1.90
C TRP A 655 -7.74 -17.64 0.64
N TYR A 656 -9.01 -17.99 0.84
CA TYR A 656 -9.98 -18.14 -0.23
C TYR A 656 -11.12 -17.15 -0.01
N HIS A 657 -11.39 -16.32 -1.01
CA HIS A 657 -12.41 -15.27 -0.96
C HIS A 657 -13.81 -15.87 -0.76
N VAL A 658 -14.52 -15.36 0.25
CA VAL A 658 -15.94 -15.64 0.46
C VAL A 658 -16.72 -14.33 0.29
N PRO A 659 -17.34 -14.10 -0.88
CA PRO A 659 -18.14 -12.91 -1.11
C PRO A 659 -19.23 -12.77 -0.04
N ARG A 660 -19.36 -11.56 0.51
CA ARG A 660 -20.39 -11.25 1.52
C ARG A 660 -21.81 -11.58 1.02
N SER A 661 -22.07 -11.44 -0.28
CA SER A 661 -23.37 -11.77 -0.89
C SER A 661 -23.68 -13.26 -0.91
N PHE A 662 -22.71 -14.14 -0.65
CA PHE A 662 -22.94 -15.57 -0.48
C PHE A 662 -23.37 -15.93 0.94
N LEU A 663 -23.25 -15.00 1.91
CA LEU A 663 -23.57 -15.23 3.31
C LEU A 663 -25.00 -14.81 3.64
N LYS A 664 -25.67 -15.60 4.47
CA LYS A 664 -26.95 -15.29 5.12
C LYS A 664 -26.66 -14.50 6.40
N SER A 665 -27.42 -13.42 6.61
CA SER A 665 -27.32 -12.59 7.82
C SER A 665 -28.26 -13.11 8.90
N GLY A 666 -27.76 -13.26 10.14
CA GLY A 666 -28.57 -13.71 11.28
C GLY A 666 -28.95 -15.20 11.27
N GLU A 667 -28.48 -15.97 10.29
CA GLU A 667 -28.72 -17.41 10.16
C GLU A 667 -27.38 -18.17 10.00
N PRO A 668 -27.30 -19.44 10.45
CA PRO A 668 -26.13 -20.27 10.20
C PRO A 668 -25.84 -20.42 8.70
N ASN A 669 -24.58 -20.22 8.34
CA ASN A 669 -24.05 -20.46 6.99
C ASN A 669 -23.41 -21.84 6.92
N THR A 670 -23.48 -22.49 5.76
CA THR A 670 -22.87 -23.80 5.54
C THR A 670 -21.57 -23.66 4.75
N LEU A 671 -20.49 -24.28 5.22
CA LEU A 671 -19.27 -24.54 4.44
C LEU A 671 -19.21 -26.03 4.11
N VAL A 672 -19.06 -26.37 2.84
CA VAL A 672 -18.80 -27.73 2.35
C VAL A 672 -17.46 -27.76 1.64
N LEU A 673 -16.61 -28.71 2.00
CA LEU A 673 -15.32 -28.95 1.38
C LEU A 673 -15.30 -30.35 0.78
N PHE A 674 -14.91 -30.47 -0.49
CA PHE A 674 -14.46 -31.74 -1.04
C PHE A 674 -12.94 -31.78 -0.93
N GLU A 675 -12.40 -32.69 -0.14
CA GLU A 675 -10.97 -32.90 0.06
C GLU A 675 -10.49 -34.13 -0.73
N GLU A 676 -9.62 -33.86 -1.69
CA GLU A 676 -9.10 -34.80 -2.67
C GLU A 676 -7.87 -35.54 -2.17
N ALA A 677 -6.91 -34.83 -1.59
CA ALA A 677 -5.58 -35.35 -1.24
C ALA A 677 -5.51 -35.92 0.19
N GLY A 678 -6.39 -35.45 1.07
CA GLY A 678 -6.43 -35.82 2.49
C GLY A 678 -5.85 -34.73 3.38
N GLY A 679 -6.73 -33.87 3.89
CA GLY A 679 -6.41 -32.75 4.78
C GLY A 679 -6.92 -32.92 6.21
N ASP A 680 -6.65 -31.92 7.05
CA ASP A 680 -7.13 -31.79 8.41
C ASP A 680 -8.02 -30.53 8.56
N PRO A 681 -9.34 -30.69 8.66
CA PRO A 681 -10.27 -29.56 8.73
C PRO A 681 -10.27 -28.84 10.08
N ASN A 682 -9.53 -29.30 11.09
CA ASN A 682 -9.48 -28.65 12.41
C ASN A 682 -8.78 -27.28 12.40
N GLN A 683 -7.97 -26.99 11.38
CA GLN A 683 -7.25 -25.73 11.23
C GLN A 683 -8.03 -24.69 10.40
N VAL A 684 -9.13 -25.11 9.76
CA VAL A 684 -9.97 -24.22 8.95
C VAL A 684 -10.64 -23.19 9.85
N ASN A 685 -10.54 -21.92 9.46
CA ASN A 685 -11.17 -20.81 10.17
C ASN A 685 -11.58 -19.69 9.21
N PHE A 686 -12.50 -18.83 9.66
CA PHE A 686 -12.94 -17.65 8.92
C PHE A 686 -12.26 -16.40 9.47
N GLN A 687 -11.87 -15.50 8.58
CA GLN A 687 -11.21 -14.25 8.91
C GLN A 687 -11.81 -13.10 8.11
N THR A 688 -11.65 -11.88 8.62
CA THR A 688 -11.95 -10.67 7.86
C THR A 688 -10.67 -10.00 7.36
N VAL A 689 -10.75 -9.39 6.18
CA VAL A 689 -9.66 -8.62 5.57
C VAL A 689 -9.88 -7.14 5.87
N THR A 690 -8.94 -6.53 6.59
CA THR A 690 -8.98 -5.10 6.93
C THR A 690 -7.60 -4.48 6.81
N VAL A 691 -7.53 -3.15 6.73
CA VAL A 691 -6.27 -2.43 6.89
C VAL A 691 -5.76 -2.64 8.31
N GLY A 692 -4.49 -3.06 8.45
CA GLY A 692 -3.81 -3.23 9.73
C GLY A 692 -2.92 -2.03 10.06
N THR A 693 -1.91 -1.80 9.22
CA THR A 693 -0.95 -0.71 9.38
C THR A 693 -1.01 0.21 8.17
N MET A 694 -0.88 1.51 8.41
CA MET A 694 -0.76 2.51 7.36
C MET A 694 0.48 3.36 7.59
N CYS A 695 1.15 3.70 6.51
CA CYS A 695 2.30 4.60 6.55
C CYS A 695 2.12 5.67 5.50
N ALA A 696 2.67 6.85 5.73
CA ALA A 696 2.77 7.81 4.66
C ALA A 696 4.00 8.69 4.83
N ASN A 697 4.47 9.16 3.69
CA ASN A 697 5.62 10.02 3.58
C ASN A 697 5.14 11.30 2.91
N VAL A 698 5.58 12.44 3.44
CA VAL A 698 5.24 13.73 2.86
C VAL A 698 6.50 14.57 2.74
N THR A 699 6.63 15.23 1.60
CA THR A 699 7.65 16.26 1.44
C THR A 699 7.24 17.51 2.19
N GLU A 700 8.22 18.14 2.79
CA GLU A 700 8.06 19.38 3.52
C GLU A 700 7.24 20.45 2.76
N GLY A 701 6.36 21.16 3.46
CA GLY A 701 5.43 22.13 2.87
C GLY A 701 4.24 21.52 2.12
N LYS A 702 4.14 20.19 2.03
CA LYS A 702 2.93 19.49 1.55
C LYS A 702 2.06 19.03 2.73
N THR A 703 0.78 18.85 2.46
CA THR A 703 -0.19 18.37 3.46
C THR A 703 -0.35 16.87 3.32
N LEU A 704 -0.13 16.14 4.42
CA LEU A 704 -0.44 14.72 4.50
C LEU A 704 -1.87 14.54 4.99
N THR A 705 -2.65 13.75 4.26
CA THR A 705 -3.99 13.33 4.69
C THR A 705 -3.97 11.83 4.89
N LEU A 706 -4.30 11.40 6.11
CA LEU A 706 -4.44 10.00 6.47
C LEU A 706 -5.93 9.69 6.63
N SER A 707 -6.37 8.60 6.03
CA SER A 707 -7.78 8.18 6.10
C SER A 707 -7.91 6.67 6.02
N CYS A 708 -8.71 6.09 6.91
CA CYS A 708 -9.14 4.70 6.82
C CYS A 708 -10.43 4.60 5.99
N GLU A 709 -10.61 3.50 5.24
CA GLU A 709 -11.83 3.31 4.45
C GLU A 709 -13.03 2.90 5.32
N GLY A 710 -14.24 3.17 4.86
CA GLY A 710 -15.48 2.67 5.47
C GLY A 710 -15.74 3.25 6.87
N SER A 711 -15.99 2.37 7.86
CA SER A 711 -16.26 2.74 9.25
C SER A 711 -15.01 2.68 10.17
N HIS A 712 -13.84 2.44 9.58
CA HIS A 712 -12.59 2.24 10.31
C HIS A 712 -11.99 3.58 10.80
N SER A 713 -11.35 3.61 11.97
CA SER A 713 -10.76 4.80 12.59
C SER A 713 -9.34 4.57 13.12
N ILE A 714 -8.46 5.53 12.92
CA ILE A 714 -7.11 5.50 13.49
C ILE A 714 -7.16 5.32 15.03
N ASP A 715 -6.41 4.34 15.55
CA ASP A 715 -6.23 3.96 16.96
C ASP A 715 -5.02 4.64 17.59
N ASP A 716 -3.87 4.54 16.92
CA ASP A 716 -2.57 4.83 17.51
C ASP A 716 -1.55 5.14 16.44
N VAL A 717 -0.49 5.85 16.80
CA VAL A 717 0.69 6.11 15.95
C VAL A 717 1.83 5.25 16.47
N GLU A 718 2.28 4.28 15.69
CA GLU A 718 3.38 3.39 16.12
C GLU A 718 4.75 4.06 15.96
N PHE A 719 4.88 4.99 15.01
CA PHE A 719 6.14 5.66 14.68
C PHE A 719 5.88 6.98 13.98
N ALA A 720 6.73 7.97 14.22
CA ALA A 720 6.79 9.18 13.41
C ALA A 720 8.19 9.77 13.50
N SER A 721 8.70 10.26 12.38
CA SER A 721 10.07 10.76 12.25
C SER A 721 10.11 11.99 11.32
N PHE A 722 10.98 12.95 11.63
CA PHE A 722 11.33 14.09 10.79
C PHE A 722 12.82 14.07 10.47
N GLY A 723 13.15 13.42 9.35
CA GLY A 723 14.53 13.25 8.94
C GLY A 723 14.69 12.12 7.92
N ASP A 724 15.54 11.14 8.22
CA ASP A 724 15.94 10.05 7.31
C ASP A 724 15.58 8.64 7.81
N PRO A 725 14.31 8.37 8.16
CA PRO A 725 13.90 7.07 8.69
C PRO A 725 14.23 5.92 7.75
N GLU A 726 14.70 4.81 8.33
CA GLU A 726 15.11 3.61 7.61
C GLU A 726 14.02 2.53 7.70
N GLY A 727 13.98 1.61 6.74
CA GLY A 727 13.04 0.48 6.72
C GLY A 727 11.87 0.65 5.76
N GLU A 728 10.83 -0.16 5.96
CA GLU A 728 9.63 -0.21 5.12
C GLU A 728 8.37 0.01 5.96
N CYS A 729 7.23 0.19 5.29
CA CYS A 729 5.97 0.39 5.99
C CYS A 729 5.69 -0.77 6.97
N GLY A 730 5.41 -0.44 8.23
CA GLY A 730 5.21 -1.39 9.31
C GLY A 730 6.47 -1.81 10.07
N SER A 731 7.66 -1.37 9.62
CA SER A 731 8.94 -1.66 10.27
C SER A 731 9.94 -0.50 10.12
N PHE A 732 9.46 0.74 10.16
CA PHE A 732 10.34 1.90 10.12
C PHE A 732 11.10 2.07 11.44
N GLU A 733 12.36 2.48 11.32
CA GLU A 733 13.25 2.82 12.43
C GLU A 733 13.78 4.25 12.25
N VAL A 734 14.17 4.86 13.38
CA VAL A 734 14.72 6.22 13.38
C VAL A 734 16.10 6.19 12.72
N GLY A 735 16.29 7.07 11.74
CA GLY A 735 17.54 7.17 10.99
C GLY A 735 18.65 7.96 11.70
N SER A 736 19.68 8.32 10.95
CA SER A 736 20.83 9.08 11.45
C SER A 736 20.53 10.56 11.73
N CYS A 737 19.44 11.06 11.20
CA CYS A 737 18.91 12.41 11.29
C CYS A 737 17.42 12.31 11.64
N ASP A 738 17.02 12.80 12.81
CA ASP A 738 15.62 12.82 13.23
C ASP A 738 15.38 13.97 14.21
N ALA A 739 14.17 14.50 14.25
CA ALA A 739 13.79 15.49 15.25
C ALA A 739 13.18 14.83 16.49
N ASP A 740 13.64 15.24 17.67
CA ASP A 740 13.14 14.72 18.93
C ASP A 740 11.65 15.06 19.16
N GLY A 741 10.88 14.09 19.65
CA GLY A 741 9.50 14.29 20.09
C GLY A 741 8.44 14.34 18.98
N VAL A 742 8.80 14.03 17.73
CA VAL A 742 7.87 14.00 16.58
C VAL A 742 6.70 13.05 16.84
N LEU A 743 6.95 11.84 17.34
CA LEU A 743 5.89 10.89 17.69
C LEU A 743 4.90 11.45 18.72
N ALA A 744 5.39 12.14 19.76
CA ALA A 744 4.52 12.73 20.78
C ALA A 744 3.69 13.89 20.21
N LEU A 745 4.26 14.69 19.31
CA LEU A 745 3.55 15.75 18.59
C LEU A 745 2.45 15.19 17.69
N VAL A 746 2.76 14.16 16.90
CA VAL A 746 1.78 13.53 16.00
C VAL A 746 0.66 12.87 16.80
N LYS A 747 0.96 12.13 17.87
CA LYS A 747 -0.05 11.55 18.77
C LYS A 747 -0.91 12.65 19.39
N GLN A 748 -0.28 13.71 19.89
CA GLN A 748 -0.99 14.84 20.47
C GLN A 748 -1.91 15.54 19.46
N GLU A 749 -1.52 15.65 18.20
CA GLU A 749 -2.39 16.23 17.16
C GLU A 749 -3.55 15.32 16.79
N ILE A 750 -3.38 13.99 16.81
CA ILE A 750 -4.47 13.03 16.64
C ILE A 750 -5.42 13.03 17.85
N ASP A 751 -4.88 13.19 19.07
CA ASP A 751 -5.66 13.26 20.30
C ASP A 751 -6.39 14.61 20.46
N ARG A 752 -5.75 15.73 20.07
CA ARG A 752 -6.31 17.09 20.16
C ARG A 752 -7.28 17.40 19.03
N ASN A 753 -7.03 16.89 17.83
CA ASN A 753 -7.95 17.00 16.71
C ASN A 753 -8.68 15.67 16.53
N LEU A 754 -9.95 15.65 16.92
CA LEU A 754 -10.95 14.70 16.40
C LEU A 754 -11.15 14.84 14.86
N LEU A 755 -10.15 15.26 14.07
CA LEU A 755 -10.18 15.57 12.64
C LEU A 755 -8.74 15.58 12.07
N SER A 756 -8.20 14.45 11.61
CA SER A 756 -6.77 14.34 11.24
C SER A 756 -6.41 15.01 9.90
N GLN A 757 -5.83 16.22 9.96
CA GLN A 757 -4.95 16.81 8.94
C GLN A 757 -3.69 17.32 9.63
N ILE A 758 -2.50 16.90 9.17
CA ILE A 758 -1.21 17.43 9.67
C ILE A 758 -0.64 18.35 8.58
N ARG A 759 -0.42 19.63 8.91
CA ARG A 759 0.30 20.58 8.05
C ARG A 759 1.68 20.85 8.64
N VAL A 760 2.72 20.59 7.85
CA VAL A 760 4.12 20.83 8.23
C VAL A 760 4.54 22.25 7.82
N PRO A 761 4.96 23.12 8.75
CA PRO A 761 5.48 24.46 8.44
C PRO A 761 6.85 24.42 7.71
N TRP A 762 7.17 25.51 7.01
CA TRP A 762 8.34 25.68 6.13
C TRP A 762 9.72 25.58 6.84
N SER A 763 10.49 24.50 6.60
CA SER A 763 11.95 24.45 6.31
C SER A 763 12.45 23.01 5.99
N THR A 764 13.46 22.89 5.11
CA THR A 764 13.95 21.68 4.39
C THR A 764 14.26 20.43 5.22
N GLN A 765 13.34 19.43 5.24
CA GLN A 765 13.57 17.96 5.15
C GLN A 765 12.28 17.13 5.32
N GLN A 766 12.28 15.82 4.96
CA GLN A 766 11.11 14.93 4.84
C GLN A 766 10.61 14.37 6.19
N GLU A 767 9.29 14.11 6.32
CA GLU A 767 8.65 13.59 7.56
C GLU A 767 7.77 12.34 7.25
N LEU A 768 7.80 11.34 8.14
CA LEU A 768 7.20 10.01 8.01
C LEU A 768 6.29 9.73 9.22
N VAL A 769 5.05 9.25 9.00
CA VAL A 769 4.05 8.98 10.05
C VAL A 769 3.44 7.57 9.88
N LEU A 770 3.38 6.79 10.96
CA LEU A 770 3.00 5.37 11.01
C LEU A 770 1.84 5.17 11.99
N ILE A 771 0.71 4.61 11.55
CA ILE A 771 -0.56 4.61 12.31
C ILE A 771 -1.31 3.25 12.25
N ARG A 772 -1.90 2.81 13.37
CA ARG A 772 -2.77 1.63 13.59
C ARG A 772 -4.24 2.00 13.84
N ASN A 773 -5.19 1.06 13.81
CA ASN A 773 -6.67 1.29 13.81
C ASN A 773 -7.50 0.39 14.76
N THR A 774 -8.35 0.97 15.63
CA THR A 774 -9.57 0.39 16.23
C THR A 774 -10.64 1.44 16.66
N GLU A 775 -11.90 0.98 16.55
CA GLU A 775 -13.21 1.41 17.08
C GLU A 775 -13.63 2.90 17.23
N GLY A 776 -14.47 3.34 16.28
CA GLY A 776 -15.78 3.90 16.63
C GLY A 776 -15.93 5.42 16.69
N ARG A 777 -15.76 6.13 15.56
CA ARG A 777 -16.59 7.28 15.10
C ARG A 777 -16.08 7.84 13.75
N LYS A 778 -17.02 8.10 12.81
CA LYS A 778 -16.80 8.82 11.53
C LYS A 778 -16.23 10.20 11.74
N LEU A 779 -15.39 10.72 10.84
CA LEU A 779 -15.28 12.15 10.54
C LEU A 779 -14.98 12.48 9.06
N SER A 780 -15.52 13.62 8.61
CA SER A 780 -15.27 14.30 7.33
C SER A 780 -15.05 15.81 7.58
N LEU A 781 -14.16 16.39 6.78
CA LEU A 781 -13.56 17.75 6.73
C LEU A 781 -14.41 18.98 7.10
N VAL A 782 -13.78 19.99 7.76
CA VAL A 782 -13.81 21.46 7.46
C VAL A 782 -12.54 22.17 8.04
N TYR A 783 -12.06 23.18 7.29
CA TYR A 783 -10.96 24.17 7.43
C TYR A 783 -10.71 24.83 8.82
N LEU A 784 -9.46 25.25 9.11
CA LEU A 784 -9.11 26.54 9.74
C LEU A 784 -7.63 26.93 9.53
N GLN A 785 -7.40 28.23 9.40
CA GLN A 785 -6.15 28.95 9.12
C GLN A 785 -5.52 29.43 10.42
N SER A 786 -4.19 29.35 10.62
CA SER A 786 -3.50 30.34 11.48
C SER A 786 -2.03 30.56 11.08
N ASN A 787 -1.71 31.82 10.84
CA ASN A 787 -0.40 32.38 10.53
C ASN A 787 0.42 32.55 11.84
N GLY A 788 0.97 31.46 12.40
CA GLY A 788 1.66 31.53 13.70
C GLY A 788 3.13 32.01 13.64
N ARG A 789 3.95 31.45 12.75
CA ARG A 789 5.41 31.69 12.78
C ARG A 789 5.85 33.00 12.08
N GLN A 790 5.21 33.37 10.97
CA GLN A 790 5.54 34.64 10.29
C GLN A 790 5.02 35.87 11.04
N ALA A 791 3.95 35.75 11.84
CA ALA A 791 3.43 36.86 12.64
C ALA A 791 4.27 37.15 13.89
N PHE A 792 4.86 36.13 14.51
CA PHE A 792 5.68 36.31 15.71
C PHE A 792 6.96 37.11 15.43
N LEU A 793 7.62 36.87 14.30
CA LEU A 793 8.81 37.63 13.89
C LEU A 793 8.51 39.07 13.42
N LEU A 794 7.24 39.39 13.14
CA LEU A 794 6.78 40.74 12.76
C LEU A 794 6.36 41.60 13.96
N LEU A 795 6.24 41.03 15.16
CA LEU A 795 5.96 41.78 16.38
C LEU A 795 7.19 42.63 16.77
N PRO A 796 7.02 43.86 17.29
CA PRO A 796 8.08 44.58 17.96
C PRO A 796 8.81 43.73 19.02
N PHE A 797 10.10 43.97 19.22
CA PHE A 797 10.93 43.20 20.16
C PHE A 797 10.32 43.17 21.57
N GLU A 798 9.73 44.27 22.00
CA GLU A 798 9.08 44.44 23.31
C GLU A 798 7.88 43.50 23.47
N ASP A 799 7.09 43.29 22.40
CA ASP A 799 5.93 42.39 22.43
C ASP A 799 6.37 40.93 22.45
N ARG A 800 7.43 40.57 21.70
CA ARG A 800 8.05 39.24 21.77
C ARG A 800 8.63 38.96 23.15
N LEU A 801 9.30 39.95 23.75
CA LEU A 801 9.85 39.89 25.09
C LEU A 801 8.75 39.70 26.14
N CYS A 802 7.64 40.42 26.06
CA CYS A 802 6.52 40.26 26.98
C CYS A 802 5.91 38.85 26.92
N VAL A 803 5.72 38.28 25.73
CA VAL A 803 5.21 36.91 25.56
C VAL A 803 6.19 35.89 26.13
N ARG A 804 7.49 36.07 25.88
CA ARG A 804 8.57 35.23 26.44
C ARG A 804 8.64 35.32 27.96
N LEU A 805 8.53 36.50 28.55
CA LEU A 805 8.53 36.68 30.01
C LEU A 805 7.27 36.12 30.66
N GLN A 806 6.13 36.09 29.96
CA GLN A 806 4.92 35.44 30.44
C GLN A 806 5.05 33.92 30.53
N SER A 807 5.86 33.29 29.68
CA SER A 807 6.12 31.83 29.77
C SER A 807 6.97 31.45 30.97
N LEU A 808 7.62 32.41 31.63
CA LEU A 808 8.36 32.21 32.89
C LEU A 808 7.47 32.27 34.14
N LEU A 809 6.18 32.62 33.99
CA LEU A 809 5.25 32.72 35.11
C LEU A 809 4.58 31.37 35.44
N PRO A 810 4.31 31.10 36.74
CA PRO A 810 4.55 31.97 37.88
C PRO A 810 6.03 31.97 38.32
N PHE A 811 6.51 33.13 38.76
CA PHE A 811 7.79 33.19 39.47
C PHE A 811 7.68 32.39 40.77
N PRO A 812 8.72 31.63 41.18
CA PRO A 812 8.72 30.98 42.49
C PRO A 812 8.56 32.04 43.58
N GLU A 813 7.42 32.02 44.28
CA GLU A 813 7.09 32.99 45.33
C GLU A 813 8.03 32.81 46.53
N SER A 814 9.00 33.71 46.72
CA SER A 814 9.79 33.95 47.94
C SER A 814 10.04 32.73 48.87
N SER A 815 10.35 31.58 48.30
CA SER A 815 10.69 30.33 48.98
C SER A 815 12.20 30.13 48.78
N PRO A 816 12.95 29.64 49.78
CA PRO A 816 14.42 29.65 49.75
C PRO A 816 15.06 28.76 48.66
N THR A 817 14.26 28.07 47.83
CA THR A 817 14.72 27.09 46.86
C THR A 817 14.10 27.31 45.47
N ILE A 818 14.92 27.53 44.44
CA ILE A 818 14.50 27.62 43.03
C ILE A 818 14.65 26.25 42.35
N PRO A 819 13.62 25.69 41.70
CA PRO A 819 13.74 24.40 41.00
C PRO A 819 14.73 24.44 39.83
N LEU A 820 15.51 23.37 39.65
CA LEU A 820 16.50 23.27 38.57
C LEU A 820 15.84 23.34 37.18
N SER A 821 14.63 22.79 37.03
CA SER A 821 13.83 22.88 35.81
C SER A 821 13.38 24.31 35.48
N TRP A 822 13.03 25.11 36.50
CA TRP A 822 12.69 26.52 36.33
C TRP A 822 13.91 27.33 35.92
N LEU A 823 15.06 27.07 36.56
CA LEU A 823 16.34 27.69 36.20
C LEU A 823 16.77 27.36 34.77
N THR A 824 16.66 26.10 34.34
CA THR A 824 16.95 25.68 32.96
C THR A 824 16.05 26.41 31.95
N HIS A 825 14.76 26.55 32.25
CA HIS A 825 13.83 27.31 31.40
C HIS A 825 14.20 28.79 31.32
N ALA A 826 14.62 29.40 32.44
CA ALA A 826 15.07 30.80 32.48
C ALA A 826 16.34 31.04 31.66
N VAL A 827 17.31 30.11 31.70
CA VAL A 827 18.55 30.16 30.89
C VAL A 827 18.23 30.01 29.40
N GLN A 828 17.34 29.08 29.04
CA GLN A 828 16.90 28.89 27.64
C GLN A 828 16.16 30.12 27.10
N LEU A 829 15.35 30.78 27.95
CA LEU A 829 14.68 32.01 27.59
C LEU A 829 15.68 33.13 27.32
N LEU A 830 16.67 33.31 28.20
CA LEU A 830 17.72 34.30 28.04
C LEU A 830 18.54 34.05 26.75
N SER A 831 18.88 32.78 26.44
CA SER A 831 19.54 32.42 25.18
C SER A 831 18.72 32.86 23.95
N SER A 832 17.40 32.70 24.00
CA SER A 832 16.51 33.11 22.91
C SER A 832 16.35 34.63 22.80
N ILE A 833 16.30 35.33 23.93
CA ILE A 833 16.27 36.80 23.97
C ILE A 833 17.59 37.39 23.45
N LEU A 834 18.73 36.77 23.78
CA LEU A 834 20.05 37.11 23.25
C LEU A 834 20.11 36.92 21.72
N ALA A 835 19.55 35.83 21.19
CA ALA A 835 19.48 35.61 19.75
C ALA A 835 18.65 36.70 19.04
N ASP A 836 17.47 37.05 19.58
CA ASP A 836 16.61 38.13 19.04
C ASP A 836 17.33 39.50 19.08
N ALA A 837 18.15 39.76 20.11
CA ALA A 837 18.93 40.99 20.24
C ALA A 837 20.06 41.10 19.21
N ALA A 838 20.66 39.98 18.78
CA ALA A 838 21.76 39.97 17.81
C ALA A 838 21.35 40.53 16.43
N GLU A 839 20.09 40.35 16.02
CA GLU A 839 19.56 40.91 14.77
C GLU A 839 19.55 42.44 14.80
N HIS A 840 19.18 43.04 15.94
CA HIS A 840 19.19 44.49 16.13
C HIS A 840 20.61 45.07 16.21
N PHE A 841 21.59 44.28 16.63
CA PHE A 841 23.01 44.64 16.62
C PHE A 841 23.71 44.32 15.30
N SER A 842 22.99 43.87 14.27
CA SER A 842 23.56 43.57 12.95
C SER A 842 23.16 44.61 11.89
N ASP A 843 22.33 45.60 12.25
CA ASP A 843 21.87 46.66 11.34
C ASP A 843 23.00 47.67 11.04
N HIS A 844 23.32 47.88 9.77
CA HIS A 844 24.36 48.83 9.35
C HIS A 844 23.93 50.30 9.41
N SER A 845 22.64 50.60 9.65
CA SER A 845 22.07 51.95 9.69
C SER A 845 22.07 52.62 11.07
N LEU A 846 22.71 52.01 12.07
CA LEU A 846 22.77 52.48 13.46
C LEU A 846 23.43 53.86 13.64
N SER A 847 22.83 54.70 14.50
CA SER A 847 23.35 56.03 14.83
C SER A 847 24.67 55.97 15.64
N PRO A 848 25.52 57.02 15.63
CA PRO A 848 26.74 57.06 16.43
C PRO A 848 26.51 56.89 17.94
N SER A 849 25.34 57.32 18.43
CA SER A 849 24.89 57.12 19.81
C SER A 849 24.61 55.64 20.11
N ASP A 850 23.91 54.95 19.20
CA ASP A 850 23.59 53.53 19.35
C ASP A 850 24.84 52.66 19.27
N ARG A 851 25.76 53.01 18.38
CA ARG A 851 27.07 52.34 18.27
C ARG A 851 27.87 52.48 19.57
N SER A 852 27.95 53.69 20.13
CA SER A 852 28.64 53.93 21.41
C SER A 852 27.99 53.16 22.58
N ALA A 853 26.66 53.05 22.59
CA ALA A 853 25.92 52.27 23.59
C ALA A 853 26.18 50.75 23.47
N ILE A 854 26.20 50.20 22.25
CA ILE A 854 26.55 48.79 21.98
C ILE A 854 27.98 48.49 22.47
N VAL A 855 28.92 49.43 22.29
CA VAL A 855 30.31 49.27 22.75
C VAL A 855 30.41 49.25 24.28
N ALA A 856 29.69 50.13 24.97
CA ALA A 856 29.64 50.14 26.44
C ALA A 856 28.97 48.88 27.03
N TYR A 857 28.07 48.25 26.27
CA TYR A 857 27.32 47.05 26.65
C TYR A 857 28.10 45.72 26.52
N LEU A 858 29.22 45.71 25.80
CA LEU A 858 30.04 44.49 25.62
C LEU A 858 30.73 44.03 26.92
N ASP A 859 31.06 44.94 27.84
CA ASP A 859 31.71 44.63 29.12
C ASP A 859 30.82 43.81 30.09
N PRO A 860 29.53 44.16 30.30
CA PRO A 860 28.60 43.33 31.07
C PRO A 860 28.38 41.92 30.51
N THR A 861 28.37 41.77 29.18
CA THR A 861 28.15 40.46 28.51
C THR A 861 29.31 39.48 28.75
N ILE A 862 30.54 39.99 28.90
CA ILE A 862 31.72 39.19 29.29
C ILE A 862 31.59 38.68 30.73
N ARG A 863 31.07 39.50 31.65
CA ARG A 863 30.87 39.09 33.05
C ARG A 863 29.76 38.05 33.20
N LEU A 864 28.71 38.10 32.36
CA LEU A 864 27.70 37.04 32.27
C LEU A 864 28.33 35.72 31.81
N LEU A 865 29.21 35.76 30.78
CA LEU A 865 29.95 34.59 30.30
C LEU A 865 30.87 33.99 31.37
N ASP A 866 31.57 34.84 32.13
CA ASP A 866 32.41 34.39 33.25
C ASP A 866 31.58 33.71 34.35
N ALA A 867 30.42 34.28 34.70
CA ALA A 867 29.47 33.64 35.62
C ALA A 867 29.02 32.27 35.09
N CYS A 868 28.66 32.16 33.80
CA CYS A 868 28.21 30.91 33.18
C CYS A 868 29.29 29.83 33.16
N ASN A 869 30.54 30.21 32.93
CA ASN A 869 31.69 29.29 33.01
C ASN A 869 31.89 28.78 34.45
N SER A 870 31.75 29.63 35.46
CA SER A 870 31.77 29.21 36.87
C SER A 870 30.63 28.25 37.22
N ILE A 871 29.44 28.47 36.64
CA ILE A 871 28.25 27.62 36.84
C ILE A 871 28.42 26.27 36.15
N SER A 872 28.87 26.25 34.89
CA SER A 872 29.18 25.00 34.18
C SER A 872 30.23 24.19 34.94
N SER A 873 31.27 24.86 35.45
CA SER A 873 32.29 24.22 36.29
C SER A 873 31.72 23.64 37.58
N ALA A 874 30.72 24.30 38.19
CA ALA A 874 30.04 23.77 39.38
C ALA A 874 29.16 22.55 39.04
N ALA A 875 28.40 22.61 37.95
CA ALA A 875 27.56 21.51 37.48
C ALA A 875 28.41 20.28 37.10
N GLU A 876 29.53 20.47 36.40
CA GLU A 876 30.47 19.39 36.06
C GLU A 876 31.11 18.75 37.30
N ARG A 877 31.41 19.54 38.34
CA ARG A 877 31.87 19.01 39.63
C ARG A 877 30.82 18.11 40.28
N HIS A 878 29.55 18.52 40.30
CA HIS A 878 28.47 17.70 40.82
C HIS A 878 28.22 16.43 40.00
N LEU A 879 28.30 16.52 38.66
CA LEU A 879 28.21 15.35 37.78
C LEU A 879 29.36 14.35 38.04
N SER A 880 30.57 14.86 38.29
CA SER A 880 31.74 14.05 38.67
C SER A 880 31.57 13.37 40.03
N ASP A 881 30.92 14.03 40.99
CA ASP A 881 30.64 13.47 42.31
C ASP A 881 29.50 12.43 42.27
N LEU A 882 28.49 12.60 41.41
CA LEU A 882 27.45 11.59 41.15
C LEU A 882 28.02 10.31 40.51
N LEU A 883 29.04 10.43 39.66
CA LEU A 883 29.79 9.27 39.13
C LEU A 883 30.45 8.44 40.24
N ARG A 884 30.98 9.09 41.30
CA ARG A 884 31.54 8.37 42.46
C ARG A 884 30.45 7.67 43.27
N LEU A 885 29.26 8.28 43.39
CA LEU A 885 28.09 7.66 44.02
C LEU A 885 27.61 6.44 43.22
N ARG A 886 27.52 6.53 41.88
CA ARG A 886 27.23 5.39 40.99
C ARG A 886 28.23 4.25 41.15
N LEU A 887 29.53 4.55 41.24
CA LEU A 887 30.56 3.54 41.49
C LEU A 887 30.36 2.85 42.86
N ALA A 888 30.06 3.62 43.91
CA ALA A 888 29.78 3.07 45.24
C ALA A 888 28.54 2.14 45.23
N ILE A 889 27.48 2.53 44.50
CA ILE A 889 26.27 1.73 44.30
C ILE A 889 26.56 0.45 43.51
N SER A 890 27.32 0.53 42.42
CA SER A 890 27.67 -0.65 41.59
C SER A 890 28.47 -1.71 42.36
N HIS A 891 29.31 -1.27 43.32
CA HIS A 891 30.04 -2.18 44.19
C HIS A 891 29.13 -2.96 45.16
N LEU A 892 27.94 -2.43 45.45
CA LEU A 892 26.95 -3.07 46.32
C LEU A 892 25.95 -3.96 45.53
N SER A 893 25.79 -3.77 44.21
CA SER A 893 24.77 -4.44 43.39
C SER A 893 25.26 -5.65 42.57
N LEU A 894 26.57 -5.80 42.32
CA LEU A 894 27.13 -6.95 41.57
C LEU A 894 27.20 -8.21 42.45
N CYS A 895 26.39 -9.24 42.14
CA CYS A 895 26.24 -10.43 42.99
C CYS A 895 27.23 -11.57 42.72
N ASP A 896 27.87 -11.68 41.55
CA ASP A 896 28.35 -13.01 41.15
C ASP A 896 29.86 -13.20 40.88
N VAL A 897 30.72 -12.18 40.99
CA VAL A 897 32.19 -12.42 40.99
C VAL A 897 32.92 -11.32 41.76
N LEU A 898 33.61 -11.66 42.86
CA LEU A 898 34.44 -10.84 43.79
C LEU A 898 33.73 -10.23 45.04
N PRO A 899 34.50 -9.78 46.06
CA PRO A 899 34.81 -10.36 47.39
C PRO A 899 33.62 -10.48 48.38
N PRO A 900 33.79 -11.09 49.58
CA PRO A 900 32.74 -11.20 50.60
C PRO A 900 32.07 -9.86 50.93
N LEU A 901 30.76 -9.90 51.25
CA LEU A 901 29.89 -8.72 51.43
C LEU A 901 30.50 -7.64 52.34
N SER A 902 31.24 -8.05 53.38
CA SER A 902 31.94 -7.16 54.32
C SER A 902 32.98 -6.25 53.66
N GLU A 903 33.71 -6.73 52.65
CA GLU A 903 34.74 -5.96 51.96
C GLU A 903 34.12 -4.98 50.94
N ARG A 904 33.04 -5.39 50.27
CA ARG A 904 32.25 -4.53 49.36
C ARG A 904 31.59 -3.39 50.12
N VAL A 905 31.03 -3.68 51.29
CA VAL A 905 30.50 -2.68 52.24
C VAL A 905 31.59 -1.70 52.68
N HIS A 906 32.82 -2.17 52.95
CA HIS A 906 33.90 -1.28 53.39
C HIS A 906 34.38 -0.32 52.29
N ARG A 907 34.48 -0.78 51.03
CA ARG A 907 34.81 0.08 49.87
C ARG A 907 33.70 1.08 49.56
N ALA A 908 32.44 0.65 49.60
CA ALA A 908 31.29 1.54 49.44
C ALA A 908 31.25 2.61 50.54
N ARG A 909 31.51 2.25 51.80
CA ARG A 909 31.62 3.22 52.92
C ARG A 909 32.71 4.27 52.67
N ARG A 910 33.88 3.86 52.18
CA ARG A 910 34.96 4.81 51.89
C ARG A 910 34.56 5.83 50.84
N LEU A 911 34.00 5.38 49.70
CA LEU A 911 33.56 6.25 48.60
C LEU A 911 32.41 7.18 49.03
N LEU A 912 31.47 6.69 49.84
CA LEU A 912 30.39 7.50 50.43
C LEU A 912 30.95 8.56 51.41
N SER A 913 31.95 8.21 52.23
CA SER A 913 32.59 9.18 53.13
C SER A 913 33.43 10.25 52.40
N GLU A 914 33.95 9.91 51.21
CA GLU A 914 34.69 10.83 50.33
C GLU A 914 33.73 11.81 49.61
N TRP A 915 32.48 11.41 49.39
CA TRP A 915 31.38 12.26 48.93
C TRP A 915 30.87 13.20 50.04
N GLU A 916 30.74 12.72 51.28
CA GLU A 916 30.25 13.52 52.42
C GLU A 916 31.24 14.60 52.94
N ASN A 917 32.56 14.47 52.68
CA ASN A 917 33.60 15.32 53.31
C ASN A 917 34.18 16.46 52.45
N ARG A 918 33.50 16.96 51.40
CA ARG A 918 34.00 18.10 50.61
C ARG A 918 33.11 19.34 50.72
N GLY A 919 33.60 20.34 51.45
CA GLY A 919 33.00 21.67 51.58
C GLY A 919 33.71 22.76 50.78
N ALA A 920 32.88 23.68 50.26
CA ALA A 920 33.11 25.07 49.81
C ALA A 920 34.19 25.37 48.76
N GLY A 921 33.77 25.89 47.60
CA GLY A 921 34.65 26.44 46.56
C GLY A 921 34.16 27.80 46.02
N GLU A 922 34.96 28.83 46.37
CA GLU A 922 35.23 30.19 45.84
C GLU A 922 34.14 31.13 45.27
N GLU A 923 34.26 32.39 45.71
CA GLU A 923 33.38 33.56 45.55
C GLU A 923 33.28 34.11 44.12
N VAL A 924 32.06 34.46 43.69
CA VAL A 924 31.81 35.35 42.55
C VAL A 924 31.34 36.70 43.09
N SER A 925 32.15 37.76 42.92
CA SER A 925 31.78 39.12 43.36
C SER A 925 31.57 40.08 42.19
N GLY A 926 30.42 40.78 42.21
CA GLY A 926 30.26 42.13 41.66
C GLY A 926 29.60 42.30 40.30
N LEU A 927 28.26 42.42 40.28
CA LEU A 927 27.48 43.02 39.18
C LEU A 927 26.19 43.67 39.72
N ILE A 928 26.21 44.99 39.96
CA ILE A 928 24.99 45.81 40.07
C ILE A 928 25.11 46.90 38.99
N PRO A 929 24.16 47.02 38.04
CA PRO A 929 24.18 48.08 37.03
C PRO A 929 23.78 49.45 37.64
N PRO A 930 24.29 50.57 37.11
CA PRO A 930 23.89 51.91 37.54
C PRO A 930 22.45 52.22 37.09
N PRO A 931 21.74 53.16 37.76
CA PRO A 931 20.36 53.49 37.43
C PRO A 931 20.22 54.09 36.02
N SER A 932 19.18 53.63 35.30
CA SER A 932 18.81 54.05 33.94
C SER A 932 18.55 55.57 33.84
N PRO A 933 19.01 56.25 32.76
CA PRO A 933 18.69 57.65 32.52
C PRO A 933 17.22 57.82 32.07
N ARG A 934 16.54 58.84 32.61
CA ARG A 934 15.19 59.24 32.16
C ARG A 934 15.28 60.02 30.85
N GLY A 935 14.95 59.37 29.73
CA GLY A 935 14.82 59.96 28.39
C GLY A 935 14.22 58.97 27.39
N THR A 936 13.83 59.43 26.19
CA THR A 936 13.40 58.56 25.08
C THR A 936 14.61 57.77 24.56
N LEU A 937 14.64 56.48 24.84
CA LEU A 937 15.66 55.54 24.38
C LEU A 937 15.42 55.15 22.92
N SER A 938 16.49 54.86 22.19
CA SER A 938 16.38 54.21 20.88
C SER A 938 15.91 52.75 21.04
N ALA A 939 15.44 52.13 19.95
CA ALA A 939 15.08 50.71 19.95
C ALA A 939 16.25 49.82 20.40
N VAL A 940 17.47 50.16 19.99
CA VAL A 940 18.71 49.44 20.31
C VAL A 940 19.05 49.57 21.80
N GLN A 941 18.92 50.77 22.36
CA GLN A 941 19.14 50.99 23.80
C GLN A 941 18.08 50.27 24.65
N SER A 942 16.84 50.19 24.18
CA SER A 942 15.75 49.48 24.86
C SER A 942 15.99 47.96 24.88
N VAL A 943 16.47 47.40 23.77
CA VAL A 943 16.92 45.99 23.68
C VAL A 943 18.07 45.72 24.65
N ILE A 944 19.07 46.61 24.71
CA ILE A 944 20.21 46.49 25.65
C ILE A 944 19.71 46.39 27.10
N TYR A 945 18.87 47.33 27.55
CA TYR A 945 18.35 47.32 28.92
C TYR A 945 17.49 46.09 29.24
N ALA A 946 16.72 45.61 28.27
CA ALA A 946 15.91 44.40 28.43
C ALA A 946 16.78 43.15 28.64
N VAL A 947 17.83 42.99 27.85
CA VAL A 947 18.77 41.88 27.98
C VAL A 947 19.55 41.95 29.30
N GLU A 948 19.97 43.15 29.73
CA GLU A 948 20.60 43.35 31.05
C GLU A 948 19.69 42.92 32.19
N ALA A 949 18.42 43.35 32.17
CA ALA A 949 17.47 43.04 33.23
C ALA A 949 17.20 41.54 33.37
N VAL A 950 17.02 40.83 32.25
CA VAL A 950 16.80 39.37 32.26
C VAL A 950 18.08 38.63 32.65
N SER A 951 19.24 39.12 32.21
CA SER A 951 20.54 38.56 32.62
C SER A 951 20.75 38.66 34.13
N CYS A 952 20.45 39.81 34.73
CA CYS A 952 20.53 39.99 36.19
C CYS A 952 19.60 39.04 36.94
N LEU A 953 18.38 38.82 36.43
CA LEU A 953 17.43 37.89 37.02
C LEU A 953 17.95 36.45 37.01
N VAL A 954 18.48 35.99 35.86
CA VAL A 954 19.06 34.64 35.71
C VAL A 954 20.29 34.48 36.60
N ILE A 955 21.21 35.46 36.60
CA ILE A 955 22.40 35.42 37.47
C ILE A 955 22.01 35.32 38.95
N ALA A 956 21.02 36.11 39.41
CA ALA A 956 20.56 36.09 40.79
C ALA A 956 19.91 34.74 41.16
N ALA A 957 19.10 34.17 40.26
CA ALA A 957 18.50 32.85 40.46
C ALA A 957 19.56 31.74 40.55
N VAL A 958 20.60 31.82 39.72
CA VAL A 958 21.70 30.86 39.74
C VAL A 958 22.54 30.97 41.01
N ALA A 959 22.88 32.19 41.44
CA ALA A 959 23.63 32.42 42.69
C ALA A 959 22.88 31.83 43.90
N SER A 960 21.55 31.86 43.89
CA SER A 960 20.70 31.21 44.89
C SER A 960 20.76 29.68 44.86
N VAL A 961 21.01 29.06 43.70
CA VAL A 961 21.01 27.59 43.53
C VAL A 961 22.39 26.98 43.77
N PHE A 962 23.48 27.69 43.43
CA PHE A 962 24.84 27.14 43.42
C PHE A 962 25.83 27.77 44.43
N GLY A 963 25.46 28.85 45.14
CA GLY A 963 26.17 29.22 46.38
C GLY A 963 26.29 30.72 46.70
N GLY A 964 25.99 31.05 47.97
CA GLY A 964 26.82 31.93 48.80
C GLY A 964 26.99 33.39 48.35
N VAL A 965 25.93 34.19 48.43
CA VAL A 965 26.04 35.65 48.47
C VAL A 965 25.54 36.17 49.82
N GLY A 966 26.46 36.52 50.71
CA GLY A 966 26.17 37.24 51.96
C GLY A 966 26.15 36.38 53.23
N SER A 967 27.09 36.65 54.12
CA SER A 967 27.14 36.17 55.50
C SER A 967 25.84 36.50 56.24
N GLY A 968 24.99 35.50 56.46
CA GLY A 968 23.78 35.67 57.29
C GLY A 968 22.75 34.55 57.20
N ALA A 969 22.68 33.79 56.11
CA ALA A 969 21.75 32.67 55.98
C ALA A 969 22.33 31.59 55.05
N LEU A 970 23.18 30.72 55.61
CA LEU A 970 23.57 29.46 54.98
C LEU A 970 22.45 28.44 55.22
N GLN A 971 21.48 28.41 54.32
CA GLN A 971 20.39 27.44 54.17
C GLN A 971 19.82 27.73 52.76
N GLU A 972 19.80 26.87 51.74
CA GLU A 972 19.70 25.42 51.62
C GLU A 972 20.24 24.99 50.24
N ILE A 973 20.72 23.76 50.13
CA ILE A 973 21.04 23.09 48.85
C ILE A 973 19.69 22.66 48.21
N PRO A 974 19.51 22.53 46.87
CA PRO A 974 18.23 22.10 46.30
C PRO A 974 17.69 20.81 46.94
N SER A 975 16.38 20.78 47.19
CA SER A 975 15.67 19.64 47.85
C SER A 975 15.96 18.26 47.27
N GLU A 976 16.39 18.19 46.01
CA GLU A 976 16.73 16.96 45.30
C GLU A 976 18.09 16.39 45.72
N VAL A 977 19.09 17.25 45.95
CA VAL A 977 20.40 16.85 46.49
C VAL A 977 20.26 16.48 47.96
N GLU A 978 19.48 17.24 48.74
CA GLU A 978 19.18 16.88 50.14
C GLU A 978 18.38 15.58 50.25
N ALA A 979 17.47 15.31 49.30
CA ALA A 979 16.75 14.05 49.23
C ALA A 979 17.69 12.87 48.90
N ILE A 980 18.68 13.07 48.02
CA ILE A 980 19.72 12.07 47.74
C ILE A 980 20.60 11.87 48.98
N GLU A 981 21.08 12.94 49.62
CA GLU A 981 21.85 12.90 50.87
C GLU A 981 21.09 12.15 51.97
N TRP A 982 19.80 12.45 52.16
CA TRP A 982 18.96 11.77 53.14
C TRP A 982 18.80 10.28 52.81
N ARG A 983 18.58 9.92 51.53
CA ARG A 983 18.46 8.52 51.09
C ARG A 983 19.77 7.76 51.23
N VAL A 984 20.90 8.41 50.93
CA VAL A 984 22.25 7.87 51.08
C VAL A 984 22.59 7.66 52.56
N ARG A 985 22.27 8.61 53.44
CA ARG A 985 22.42 8.45 54.90
C ARG A 985 21.56 7.31 55.44
N LYS A 986 20.32 7.17 54.95
CA LYS A 986 19.46 6.02 55.29
C LYS A 986 20.04 4.69 54.83
N LEU A 987 20.61 4.64 53.62
CA LEU A 987 21.28 3.47 53.08
C LEU A 987 22.53 3.12 53.92
N SER A 988 23.33 4.12 54.28
CA SER A 988 24.51 3.98 55.15
C SER A 988 24.15 3.43 56.55
N ALA A 989 23.13 4.01 57.19
CA ALA A 989 22.64 3.54 58.50
C ALA A 989 22.05 2.11 58.45
N PHE A 990 21.43 1.72 57.33
CA PHE A 990 20.94 0.36 57.11
C PHE A 990 22.09 -0.64 56.94
N ILE A 991 23.13 -0.26 56.19
CA ILE A 991 24.37 -1.04 56.02
C ILE A 991 25.07 -1.28 57.36
N ASP A 992 25.04 -0.33 58.29
CA ASP A 992 25.66 -0.45 59.62
C ASP A 992 24.95 -1.44 60.56
N GLY A 993 23.69 -1.79 60.29
CA GLY A 993 22.86 -2.66 61.15
C GLY A 993 22.62 -4.09 60.63
N ALA A 994 22.96 -4.40 59.39
CA ALA A 994 22.61 -5.67 58.74
C ALA A 994 23.45 -6.88 59.23
N LYS A 995 22.80 -8.02 59.50
CA LYS A 995 23.46 -9.32 59.76
C LYS A 995 23.26 -10.26 58.56
N ASP A 996 24.27 -11.07 58.25
CA ASP A 996 24.32 -11.93 57.06
C ASP A 996 23.08 -12.82 56.93
N GLY A 997 22.38 -12.72 55.79
CA GLY A 997 21.44 -13.73 55.31
C GLY A 997 19.97 -13.32 55.12
N GLU A 998 19.45 -12.29 55.79
CA GLU A 998 17.98 -12.01 55.78
C GLU A 998 17.54 -10.67 55.14
N ASP A 999 18.44 -9.75 54.80
CA ASP A 999 18.06 -8.37 54.40
C ASP A 999 18.35 -7.97 52.93
N ALA A 1000 18.59 -8.94 52.03
CA ALA A 1000 18.98 -8.67 50.65
C ALA A 1000 17.91 -7.97 49.78
N ALA A 1001 16.62 -8.21 50.04
CA ALA A 1001 15.51 -7.61 49.28
C ALA A 1001 15.26 -6.14 49.66
N ARG A 1002 15.40 -5.82 50.95
CA ARG A 1002 15.28 -4.44 51.47
C ARG A 1002 16.47 -3.59 51.03
N MET A 1003 17.67 -4.16 51.02
CA MET A 1003 18.87 -3.49 50.50
C MET A 1003 18.69 -3.13 49.01
N ARG A 1004 18.23 -4.08 48.18
CA ARG A 1004 17.94 -3.84 46.75
C ARG A 1004 16.91 -2.75 46.51
N SER A 1005 15.82 -2.72 47.29
CA SER A 1005 14.81 -1.66 47.18
C SER A 1005 15.32 -0.28 47.60
N ALA A 1006 16.22 -0.21 48.59
CA ALA A 1006 16.83 1.05 49.02
C ALA A 1006 17.84 1.56 47.98
N LEU A 1007 18.64 0.66 47.40
CA LEU A 1007 19.58 0.93 46.29
C LEU A 1007 18.85 1.51 45.07
N LEU A 1008 17.77 0.85 44.60
CA LEU A 1008 16.92 1.34 43.50
C LEU A 1008 16.34 2.74 43.76
N GLY A 1009 16.05 3.05 45.03
CA GLY A 1009 15.53 4.36 45.43
C GLY A 1009 16.58 5.48 45.42
N VAL A 1010 17.87 5.15 45.52
CA VAL A 1010 19.00 6.08 45.36
C VAL A 1010 19.36 6.20 43.88
N GLU A 1011 19.40 5.08 43.13
CA GLU A 1011 19.66 5.05 41.67
C GLU A 1011 18.69 5.95 40.90
N ARG A 1012 17.37 5.83 41.13
CA ARG A 1012 16.39 6.69 40.43
C ARG A 1012 16.49 8.17 40.78
N ALA A 1013 16.89 8.49 42.01
CA ALA A 1013 17.05 9.88 42.43
C ALA A 1013 18.31 10.50 41.80
N GLU A 1014 19.38 9.70 41.71
CA GLU A 1014 20.62 10.06 41.04
C GLU A 1014 20.44 10.21 39.52
N GLU A 1015 19.75 9.29 38.84
CA GLU A 1015 19.45 9.39 37.41
C GLU A 1015 18.68 10.68 37.06
N LYS A 1016 17.69 11.03 37.90
CA LYS A 1016 16.93 12.27 37.74
C LYS A 1016 17.82 13.51 37.87
N LEU A 1017 18.65 13.58 38.92
CA LEU A 1017 19.54 14.73 39.13
C LEU A 1017 20.61 14.84 38.03
N THR A 1018 21.14 13.72 37.55
CA THR A 1018 22.09 13.67 36.42
C THR A 1018 21.44 14.23 35.14
N ALA A 1019 20.22 13.80 34.81
CA ALA A 1019 19.50 14.32 33.65
C ALA A 1019 19.21 15.83 33.76
N ASP A 1020 18.82 16.30 34.95
CA ASP A 1020 18.53 17.73 35.17
C ASP A 1020 19.80 18.60 35.09
N LEU A 1021 20.95 18.12 35.58
CA LEU A 1021 22.25 18.80 35.47
C LEU A 1021 22.80 18.82 34.03
N GLU A 1022 22.64 17.73 33.27
CA GLU A 1022 23.00 17.67 31.85
C GLU A 1022 22.15 18.63 31.01
N ASN A 1023 20.85 18.72 31.30
CA ASN A 1023 19.95 19.65 30.64
C ASN A 1023 20.31 21.11 30.93
N LEU A 1024 20.69 21.44 32.18
CA LEU A 1024 21.20 22.76 32.54
C LEU A 1024 22.51 23.06 31.80
N SER A 1025 23.44 22.10 31.73
CA SER A 1025 24.72 22.25 31.00
C SER A 1025 24.49 22.54 29.51
N LYS A 1026 23.60 21.79 28.84
CA LYS A 1026 23.23 22.03 27.44
C LYS A 1026 22.58 23.41 27.23
N ALA A 1027 21.74 23.85 28.16
CA ALA A 1027 21.13 25.17 28.12
C ALA A 1027 22.18 26.29 28.25
N LEU A 1028 23.16 26.14 29.15
CA LEU A 1028 24.28 27.06 29.32
C LEU A 1028 25.16 27.14 28.07
N ASP A 1029 25.43 26.00 27.41
CA ASP A 1029 26.18 25.94 26.15
C ASP A 1029 25.43 26.61 24.99
N GLY A 1030 24.11 26.43 24.92
CA GLY A 1030 23.25 27.17 23.99
C GLY A 1030 23.27 28.69 24.21
N MET A 1031 23.26 29.13 25.46
CA MET A 1031 23.40 30.54 25.81
C MET A 1031 24.80 31.08 25.47
N PHE A 1032 25.86 30.31 25.71
CA PHE A 1032 27.24 30.65 25.36
C PHE A 1032 27.39 30.87 23.85
N ARG A 1033 26.82 29.99 23.02
CA ARG A 1033 26.77 30.16 21.57
C ARG A 1033 26.05 31.45 21.15
N SER A 1034 24.86 31.72 21.70
CA SER A 1034 24.12 32.96 21.40
C SER A 1034 24.89 34.23 21.80
N ALA A 1035 25.52 34.22 22.97
CA ALA A 1035 26.34 35.35 23.43
C ALA A 1035 27.61 35.55 22.57
N MET A 1036 28.23 34.47 22.11
CA MET A 1036 29.35 34.53 21.15
C MET A 1036 28.91 35.08 19.79
N HIS A 1037 27.69 34.77 19.34
CA HIS A 1037 27.11 35.36 18.13
C HIS A 1037 26.87 36.87 18.27
N ILE A 1038 26.29 37.33 19.40
CA ILE A 1038 26.16 38.77 19.69
C ILE A 1038 27.52 39.45 19.66
N ARG A 1039 28.52 38.87 20.35
CA ARG A 1039 29.88 39.42 20.38
C ARG A 1039 30.48 39.49 18.99
N SER A 1040 30.26 38.49 18.15
CA SER A 1040 30.72 38.48 16.76
C SER A 1040 30.06 39.58 15.92
N ALA A 1041 28.74 39.76 16.05
CA ALA A 1041 27.99 40.83 15.36
C ALA A 1041 28.46 42.23 15.81
N ALA A 1042 28.63 42.44 17.11
CA ALA A 1042 29.14 43.70 17.65
C ALA A 1042 30.60 43.99 17.23
N LEU A 1043 31.45 42.97 17.17
CA LEU A 1043 32.83 43.09 16.66
C LEU A 1043 32.87 43.37 15.15
N GLN A 1044 31.90 42.90 14.37
CA GLN A 1044 31.75 43.27 12.95
C GLN A 1044 31.43 44.76 12.81
N ILE A 1045 30.58 45.33 13.65
CA ILE A 1045 30.34 46.79 13.67
C ILE A 1045 31.62 47.57 13.99
N LEU A 1046 32.37 47.13 15.01
CA LEU A 1046 33.63 47.78 15.43
C LEU A 1046 34.72 47.77 14.34
N ARG A 1047 34.78 46.72 13.52
CA ARG A 1047 35.72 46.64 12.38
C ARG A 1047 35.41 47.64 11.27
N VAL A 1048 34.14 48.05 11.11
CA VAL A 1048 33.72 49.06 10.13
C VAL A 1048 34.16 50.47 10.56
N ASP A 1049 34.29 50.75 11.86
CA ASP A 1049 34.79 52.04 12.36
C ASP A 1049 36.32 52.17 12.25
N GLN A 1050 37.09 51.09 12.40
CA GLN A 1050 38.55 51.14 12.15
C GLN A 1050 38.93 51.35 10.68
N GLN A 1051 37.98 51.18 9.74
CA GLN A 1051 38.19 51.52 8.32
C GLN A 1051 37.75 52.95 7.97
N ASN A 1052 37.09 53.68 8.88
CA ASN A 1052 36.57 55.02 8.67
C ASN A 1052 37.17 56.10 9.60
N VAL A 1053 38.29 55.81 10.27
CA VAL A 1053 39.11 56.77 11.05
C VAL A 1053 40.45 57.03 10.38
#